data_AF-A9F4Q4-F1
#
_entry.id   AF-A9F4Q4-F1
#
_cell.length_a   1.000
_cell.length_b   1.000
_cell.length_c   1.000
_cell.angle_alpha   90.00
_cell.angle_beta   90.00
_cell.angle_gamma   90.00
#
_symmetry.space_group_name_H-M   'P 1'
#
loop_
_entity.id
_entity.type
_entity.pdbx_description
1 polymer ?
#
loop_
_entity_poly.entity_id
_entity_poly.type
_entity_poly.pdbx_seq_one_letter_code
_entity_poly.pdbx_strand_id
1 'polypeptide(L)'
;MPCLLALLALLGAAGCAESRTAPELLSVVDVVPREVDLGDRIEILGTNLPTAEAKEAVVTFRGTLRRPGQAPLTGQSIEIEGAQVSSTKISLVFSEGLQSRFAGRGDDAVHTTFHGDVVVEIPATAQGALPVNGTVRGVTMDFLPPTPRRAVIEARVKEGARALAFFGVEVAAESPPAGGLVVTGVRDGSPASQAGLQPGDVITRFEGVKVLSKADVIPSGHERRSAVGIRRGGATPSEIQLSTEGFHASAPTDLLGAGILLGVAAAIILLFMAPTAGIITWVERRVSARMQSRIGPNRAGPQGLLVWVADGIKSIMKEDVIPAESDKALFRLAPYLVFVGVSATFVVMPFGQYLIAADLDIGILFVIAVTSLVTIGLMTGGWASNNKWSLLGGIRSAAQIISYEIPGAVAIVCIVMMTGSLRLQDIIGAQGGAGPSLLDVGGWPWHWFVFRNPITFALFFLYFTTALAEGNRAPFDLPEAESELVAGYSTEYSGMRYLFFFFAEWANVFVMCGIASALFLGGWQIPGVSPAQQEASFGLQLVGVFLFLLKSWALVFVVIWIRWTLPRVRIDQMMNLCWKWFVPLSFAAFLLTALWMVIGVSKTVQLVISVVTFAVWAYLFIHFIRRVQHNLREAKVALHLNPFL
;
A
#
# COMPACT_ATOMS: atom_id res chain seq x y z
N MET A 1 1.91 37.10 -32.53
CA MET A 1 0.94 37.35 -31.43
C MET A 1 1.10 36.45 -30.20
N PRO A 2 1.41 35.12 -30.28
CA PRO A 2 1.47 34.29 -29.06
C PRO A 2 2.71 34.55 -28.18
N CYS A 3 3.85 34.98 -28.75
CA CYS A 3 5.04 35.31 -27.97
C CYS A 3 4.93 36.60 -27.15
N LEU A 4 4.10 37.56 -27.56
CA LEU A 4 3.92 38.82 -26.83
C LEU A 4 3.08 38.63 -25.56
N LEU A 5 2.10 37.72 -25.62
CA LEU A 5 1.26 37.33 -24.49
C LEU A 5 2.04 36.51 -23.44
N ALA A 6 2.95 35.64 -23.87
CA ALA A 6 3.84 34.92 -22.96
C ALA A 6 4.83 35.85 -22.23
N LEU A 7 5.36 36.87 -22.93
CA LEU A 7 6.26 37.85 -22.34
C LEU A 7 5.55 38.78 -21.34
N LEU A 8 4.30 39.18 -21.63
CA LEU A 8 3.47 39.97 -20.70
C LEU A 8 3.03 39.16 -19.47
N ALA A 9 2.77 37.86 -19.61
CA ALA A 9 2.49 36.97 -18.48
C ALA A 9 3.71 36.78 -17.57
N LEU A 10 4.91 36.69 -18.15
CA LEU A 10 6.18 36.60 -17.40
C LEU A 10 6.55 37.92 -16.71
N LEU A 11 6.28 39.07 -17.35
CA LEU A 11 6.49 40.39 -16.75
C LEU A 11 5.44 40.72 -15.67
N GLY A 12 4.21 40.20 -15.79
CA GLY A 12 3.18 40.28 -14.76
C GLY A 12 3.56 39.50 -13.48
N ALA A 13 4.24 38.36 -13.63
CA ALA A 13 4.73 37.57 -12.50
C ALA A 13 5.97 38.20 -11.83
N ALA A 14 6.81 38.93 -12.57
CA ALA A 14 7.98 39.62 -12.02
C ALA A 14 7.64 40.97 -11.36
N GLY A 15 6.47 41.56 -11.63
CA GLY A 15 6.06 42.87 -11.13
C GLY A 15 5.36 42.89 -9.77
N CYS A 16 5.13 41.73 -9.13
CA CYS A 16 4.37 41.62 -7.88
C CYS A 16 5.16 40.98 -6.73
N ALA A 17 6.46 41.28 -6.64
CA ALA A 17 7.29 40.85 -5.52
C ALA A 17 8.20 41.99 -5.03
N GLU A 18 7.65 43.20 -4.85
CA GLU A 18 8.25 44.14 -3.91
C GLU A 18 7.81 43.72 -2.50
N SER A 19 8.68 43.01 -1.77
CA SER A 19 8.51 42.83 -0.33
C SER A 19 8.69 44.20 0.34
N ARG A 20 7.62 44.98 0.42
CA ARG A 20 7.60 46.20 1.22
C ARG A 20 7.70 45.77 2.68
N THR A 21 8.90 45.88 3.26
CA THR A 21 9.14 45.65 4.68
C THR A 21 8.26 46.63 5.46
N ALA A 22 7.20 46.10 6.08
CA ALA A 22 6.35 46.88 6.96
C ALA A 22 7.18 47.44 8.13
N PRO A 23 6.96 48.71 8.54
CA PRO A 23 7.67 49.30 9.65
C PRO A 23 7.35 48.58 10.97
N GLU A 24 8.38 48.31 11.78
CA GLU A 24 8.28 47.64 13.07
C GLU A 24 7.70 48.61 14.12
N LEU A 25 6.37 48.64 14.25
CA LEU A 25 5.65 49.58 15.12
C LEU A 25 4.98 48.88 16.33
N LEU A 26 5.00 47.54 16.39
CA LEU A 26 4.54 46.78 17.56
C LEU A 26 5.68 46.54 18.54
N SER A 27 5.50 46.99 19.79
CA SER A 27 6.40 46.64 20.90
C SER A 27 6.03 45.29 21.51
N VAL A 28 6.62 44.22 20.98
CA VAL A 28 6.62 42.88 21.59
C VAL A 28 7.90 42.67 22.40
N VAL A 29 7.77 42.04 23.57
CA VAL A 29 8.81 41.97 24.60
C VAL A 29 9.35 40.56 24.76
N ASP A 30 8.47 39.57 24.91
CA ASP A 30 8.90 38.18 25.12
C ASP A 30 7.84 37.15 24.69
N VAL A 31 8.22 35.87 24.62
CA VAL A 31 7.36 34.73 24.33
C VAL A 31 7.43 33.70 25.46
N VAL A 32 6.26 33.30 25.99
CA VAL A 32 6.10 32.38 27.14
C VAL A 32 4.98 31.37 26.83
N PRO A 33 5.06 30.09 27.25
CA PRO A 33 6.15 29.44 27.95
C PRO A 33 7.32 29.06 27.03
N ARG A 34 8.50 28.80 27.63
CA ARG A 34 9.69 28.35 26.90
C ARG A 34 9.68 26.85 26.57
N GLU A 35 8.85 26.09 27.28
CA GLU A 35 8.59 24.68 27.05
C GLU A 35 7.11 24.55 26.76
N VAL A 36 6.77 23.92 25.63
CA VAL A 36 5.40 23.88 25.10
C VAL A 36 5.01 22.42 24.87
N ASP A 37 3.89 22.04 25.50
CA ASP A 37 3.21 20.77 25.27
C ASP A 37 1.86 20.97 24.54
N LEU A 38 1.29 19.87 24.06
CA LEU A 38 0.00 19.86 23.38
C LEU A 38 -1.10 20.47 24.27
N GLY A 39 -1.79 21.48 23.75
CA GLY A 39 -2.84 22.20 24.46
C GLY A 39 -2.36 23.42 25.25
N ASP A 40 -1.05 23.64 25.38
CA ASP A 40 -0.52 24.85 25.99
C ASP A 40 -0.85 26.09 25.17
N ARG A 41 -0.93 27.24 25.86
CA ARG A 41 -1.12 28.54 25.23
C ARG A 41 0.22 29.24 25.15
N ILE A 42 0.67 29.49 23.92
CA ILE A 42 1.83 30.34 23.65
C ILE A 42 1.35 31.80 23.70
N GLU A 43 1.93 32.57 24.59
CA GLU A 43 1.64 33.98 24.84
C GLU A 43 2.85 34.85 24.45
N ILE A 44 2.64 35.76 23.50
CA ILE A 44 3.61 36.78 23.12
C ILE A 44 3.25 38.05 23.89
N LEU A 45 4.11 38.46 24.80
CA LEU A 45 3.91 39.63 25.66
C LEU A 45 4.26 40.90 24.88
N GLY A 46 3.43 41.92 25.00
CA GLY A 46 3.66 43.21 24.34
C GLY A 46 3.12 44.37 25.16
N THR A 47 3.56 45.57 24.80
CA THR A 47 3.05 46.83 25.35
C THR A 47 2.22 47.56 24.30
N ASN A 48 1.07 48.11 24.69
CA ASN A 48 0.20 48.91 23.82
C ASN A 48 -0.24 48.20 22.53
N LEU A 49 -0.67 46.94 22.63
CA LEU A 49 -1.19 46.20 21.47
C LEU A 49 -2.57 46.75 21.04
N PRO A 50 -2.84 46.92 19.74
CA PRO A 50 -4.09 47.48 19.25
C PRO A 50 -5.26 46.50 19.41
N THR A 51 -6.21 46.81 20.30
CA THR A 51 -7.35 45.92 20.63
C THR A 51 -8.67 46.28 19.96
N ALA A 52 -8.81 47.48 19.39
CA ALA A 52 -10.12 47.98 18.94
C ALA A 52 -10.55 47.48 17.54
N GLU A 53 -9.61 47.17 16.65
CA GLU A 53 -9.90 46.90 15.23
C GLU A 53 -9.42 45.54 14.71
N ALA A 54 -8.40 44.92 15.33
CA ALA A 54 -7.86 43.63 14.94
C ALA A 54 -8.15 42.57 16.01
N LYS A 55 -8.91 41.53 15.64
CA LYS A 55 -9.18 40.38 16.51
C LYS A 55 -8.12 39.28 16.41
N GLU A 56 -7.40 39.25 15.30
CA GLU A 56 -6.49 38.16 14.94
C GLU A 56 -5.15 38.71 14.45
N ALA A 57 -4.07 38.06 14.85
CA ALA A 57 -2.70 38.29 14.39
C ALA A 57 -2.14 37.03 13.73
N VAL A 58 -1.18 37.24 12.84
CA VAL A 58 -0.36 36.19 12.24
C VAL A 58 0.97 36.14 12.99
N VAL A 59 1.34 34.96 13.47
CA VAL A 59 2.60 34.72 14.18
C VAL A 59 3.49 33.83 13.32
N THR A 60 4.69 34.30 13.00
CA THR A 60 5.67 33.57 12.20
C THR A 60 6.93 33.29 13.01
N PHE A 61 7.26 32.01 13.18
CA PHE A 61 8.51 31.56 13.76
C PHE A 61 9.56 31.41 12.65
N ARG A 62 10.61 32.23 12.66
CA ARG A 62 11.70 32.21 11.69
C ARG A 62 13.01 31.83 12.36
N GLY A 63 13.56 30.67 12.05
CA GLY A 63 14.76 30.23 12.77
C GLY A 63 15.28 28.86 12.39
N THR A 64 15.99 28.26 13.34
CA THR A 64 16.57 26.93 13.22
C THR A 64 15.83 25.98 14.15
N LEU A 65 15.41 24.82 13.61
CA LEU A 65 14.90 23.71 14.41
C LEU A 65 16.02 22.70 14.60
N ARG A 66 16.27 22.34 15.87
CA ARG A 66 17.27 21.35 16.25
C ARG A 66 16.58 20.14 16.87
N ARG A 67 16.95 18.95 16.41
CA ARG A 67 16.36 17.67 16.83
C ARG A 67 17.49 16.67 17.14
N PRO A 68 17.36 15.85 18.19
CA PRO A 68 18.30 14.78 18.49
C PRO A 68 18.54 13.88 17.28
N GLY A 69 19.81 13.64 16.93
CA GLY A 69 20.21 12.75 15.85
C GLY A 69 19.93 13.24 14.42
N GLN A 70 19.48 14.50 14.23
CA GLN A 70 19.22 15.08 12.91
C GLN A 70 20.06 16.34 12.69
N ALA A 71 20.39 16.64 11.43
CA ALA A 71 21.04 17.89 11.09
C ALA A 71 20.11 19.10 11.40
N PRO A 72 20.66 20.24 11.85
CA PRO A 72 19.88 21.44 12.11
C PRO A 72 19.11 21.90 10.86
N LEU A 73 17.80 22.09 10.99
CA LEU A 73 16.96 22.64 9.92
C LEU A 73 17.00 24.16 10.01
N THR A 74 17.89 24.79 9.23
CA THR A 74 18.03 26.25 9.19
C THR A 74 17.01 26.90 8.24
N GLY A 75 16.71 28.18 8.46
CA GLY A 75 15.82 28.96 7.57
C GLY A 75 14.36 28.51 7.58
N GLN A 76 13.90 27.84 8.63
CA GLN A 76 12.51 27.40 8.74
C GLN A 76 11.60 28.59 9.05
N SER A 77 10.45 28.64 8.39
CA SER A 77 9.42 29.65 8.61
C SER A 77 8.09 28.95 8.87
N ILE A 78 7.59 29.02 10.11
CA ILE A 78 6.33 28.42 10.53
C ILE A 78 5.34 29.54 10.84
N GLU A 79 4.41 29.76 9.93
CA GLU A 79 3.34 30.75 10.03
C GLU A 79 2.09 30.16 10.70
N ILE A 80 1.48 30.94 11.61
CA ILE A 80 0.32 30.59 12.39
C ILE A 80 -0.69 31.73 12.27
N GLU A 81 -1.85 31.43 11.71
CA GLU A 81 -2.96 32.39 11.57
C GLU A 81 -3.91 32.31 12.78
N GLY A 82 -4.69 33.36 13.01
CA GLY A 82 -5.78 33.36 13.98
C GLY A 82 -5.36 33.52 15.46
N ALA A 83 -4.16 34.06 15.74
CA ALA A 83 -3.72 34.31 17.11
C ALA A 83 -4.54 35.44 17.74
N GLN A 84 -5.08 35.22 18.95
CA GLN A 84 -6.00 36.15 19.61
C GLN A 84 -5.24 37.31 20.24
N VAL A 85 -5.61 38.54 19.91
CA VAL A 85 -4.95 39.76 20.40
C VAL A 85 -5.68 40.33 21.62
N SER A 86 -4.92 40.62 22.68
CA SER A 86 -5.35 41.36 23.88
C SER A 86 -4.46 42.61 24.05
N SER A 87 -4.81 43.50 24.98
CA SER A 87 -4.10 44.77 25.19
C SER A 87 -2.63 44.59 25.64
N THR A 88 -2.31 43.44 26.23
CA THR A 88 -0.99 43.13 26.81
C THR A 88 -0.34 41.86 26.26
N LYS A 89 -1.08 41.04 25.48
CA LYS A 89 -0.56 39.78 24.95
C LYS A 89 -1.27 39.30 23.70
N ILE A 90 -0.58 38.48 22.92
CA ILE A 90 -1.12 37.74 21.78
C ILE A 90 -1.04 36.26 22.13
N SER A 91 -2.16 35.56 22.11
CA SER A 91 -2.25 34.16 22.55
C SER A 91 -2.68 33.22 21.43
N LEU A 92 -2.01 32.08 21.33
CA LEU A 92 -2.36 30.99 20.42
C LEU A 92 -2.27 29.64 21.12
N VAL A 93 -3.10 28.69 20.72
CA VAL A 93 -3.12 27.33 21.29
C VAL A 93 -2.19 26.43 20.48
N PHE A 94 -1.34 25.67 21.15
CA PHE A 94 -0.48 24.69 20.52
C PHE A 94 -1.29 23.43 20.15
N SER A 95 -1.78 23.40 18.91
CA SER A 95 -2.61 22.32 18.36
C SER A 95 -1.79 21.16 17.82
N GLU A 96 -2.42 20.01 17.60
CA GLU A 96 -1.78 18.81 17.01
C GLU A 96 -1.19 19.11 15.62
N GLY A 97 -1.89 19.92 14.81
CA GLY A 97 -1.39 20.37 13.51
C GLY A 97 -0.11 21.20 13.64
N LEU A 98 -0.02 22.07 14.64
CA LEU A 98 1.16 22.89 14.91
C LEU A 98 2.32 22.05 15.49
N GLN A 99 2.02 21.15 16.42
CA GLN A 99 2.97 20.18 16.95
C GLN A 99 3.60 19.36 15.82
N SER A 100 2.82 18.94 14.81
CA SER A 100 3.34 18.19 13.67
C SER A 100 4.36 18.97 12.83
N ARG A 101 4.24 20.30 12.76
CA ARG A 101 5.17 21.18 12.03
C ARG A 101 6.47 21.41 12.78
N PHE A 102 6.42 21.51 14.12
CA PHE A 102 7.60 21.69 14.95
C PHE A 102 8.31 20.36 15.25
N ALA A 103 7.57 19.38 15.79
CA ALA A 103 8.12 18.12 16.30
C ALA A 103 8.10 16.98 15.26
N GLY A 104 7.27 17.03 14.22
CA GLY A 104 7.03 15.92 13.29
C GLY A 104 5.74 15.16 13.59
N ARG A 105 5.36 14.20 12.74
CA ARG A 105 4.04 13.53 12.79
C ARG A 105 4.15 12.07 13.25
N GLY A 106 3.23 11.63 14.10
CA GLY A 106 3.13 10.22 14.52
C GLY A 106 4.38 9.72 15.24
N ASP A 107 4.85 8.53 14.91
CA ASP A 107 6.03 7.91 15.52
C ASP A 107 7.36 8.58 15.15
N ASP A 108 7.37 9.40 14.09
CA ASP A 108 8.55 10.17 13.67
C ASP A 108 8.69 11.48 14.44
N ALA A 109 7.73 11.83 15.30
CA ALA A 109 7.78 13.07 16.06
C ALA A 109 8.89 13.02 17.12
N VAL A 110 9.76 14.03 17.14
CA VAL A 110 10.92 14.13 18.05
C VAL A 110 10.89 15.46 18.79
N HIS A 111 11.38 15.45 20.02
CA HIS A 111 11.66 16.66 20.77
C HIS A 111 12.47 17.64 19.92
N THR A 112 11.96 18.86 19.79
CA THR A 112 12.55 19.88 18.93
C THR A 112 12.79 21.16 19.72
N THR A 113 14.02 21.67 19.67
CA THR A 113 14.35 23.00 20.17
C THR A 113 14.39 23.97 19.00
N PHE A 114 13.56 25.01 19.04
CA PHE A 114 13.58 26.15 18.13
C PHE A 114 14.50 27.24 18.67
N HIS A 115 15.30 27.83 17.79
CA HIS A 115 16.05 29.05 18.07
C HIS A 115 15.92 30.03 16.90
N GLY A 116 15.39 31.23 17.15
CA GLY A 116 15.21 32.25 16.11
C GLY A 116 14.31 33.39 16.53
N ASP A 117 13.76 34.07 15.53
CA ASP A 117 12.93 35.25 15.73
C ASP A 117 11.44 34.88 15.62
N VAL A 118 10.62 35.47 16.49
CA VAL A 118 9.17 35.37 16.44
C VAL A 118 8.61 36.70 15.97
N VAL A 119 8.09 36.70 14.74
CA VAL A 119 7.51 37.87 14.10
C VAL A 119 6.00 37.82 14.27
N VAL A 120 5.43 38.89 14.80
CA VAL A 120 3.98 39.08 14.87
C VAL A 120 3.60 40.12 13.83
N GLU A 121 2.61 39.80 13.02
CA GLU A 121 2.01 40.68 12.04
C GLU A 121 0.50 40.83 12.33
N ILE A 122 0.04 42.07 12.43
CA ILE A 122 -1.38 42.39 12.52
C ILE A 122 -1.81 42.93 11.14
N PRO A 123 -2.69 42.21 10.42
CA PRO A 123 -3.11 42.61 9.09
C PRO A 123 -3.89 43.93 9.15
N ALA A 124 -3.71 44.76 8.13
CA ALA A 124 -4.42 46.03 8.06
C ALA A 124 -5.90 45.83 7.68
N THR A 125 -6.80 46.48 8.41
CA THR A 125 -8.26 46.41 8.17
C THR A 125 -8.71 47.28 6.98
N ALA A 126 -7.90 48.27 6.59
CA ALA A 126 -8.20 49.21 5.51
C ALA A 126 -7.50 48.83 4.20
N GLN A 127 -8.23 48.95 3.08
CA GLN A 127 -7.73 48.61 1.74
C GLN A 127 -6.56 49.52 1.34
N GLY A 128 -5.35 48.97 1.21
CA GLY A 128 -4.12 49.70 0.84
C GLY A 128 -3.25 50.18 2.00
N ALA A 129 -3.64 49.92 3.26
CA ALA A 129 -2.80 50.18 4.43
C ALA A 129 -1.77 49.06 4.64
N LEU A 130 -0.58 49.40 5.14
CA LEU A 130 0.47 48.42 5.45
C LEU A 130 0.14 47.67 6.75
N PRO A 131 0.43 46.36 6.83
CA PRO A 131 0.33 45.62 8.07
C PRO A 131 1.31 46.17 9.11
N VAL A 132 1.04 45.91 10.38
CA VAL A 132 1.89 46.36 11.49
C VAL A 132 2.63 45.16 12.06
N ASN A 133 3.95 45.29 12.26
CA ASN A 133 4.82 44.18 12.59
C ASN A 133 5.58 44.44 13.91
N GLY A 134 5.90 43.38 14.64
CA GLY A 134 6.78 43.40 15.82
C GLY A 134 7.56 42.10 15.95
N THR A 135 8.83 42.17 16.29
CA THR A 135 9.70 40.99 16.38
C THR A 135 10.27 40.79 17.77
N VAL A 136 10.12 39.58 18.31
CA VAL A 136 10.92 39.12 19.46
C VAL A 136 12.12 38.36 18.90
N ARG A 137 13.33 38.88 19.12
CA ARG A 137 14.57 38.31 18.56
C ARG A 137 15.22 37.31 19.50
N GLY A 138 15.84 36.28 18.94
CA GLY A 138 16.67 35.32 19.70
C GLY A 138 15.89 34.44 20.68
N VAL A 139 14.63 34.15 20.38
CA VAL A 139 13.76 33.28 21.17
C VAL A 139 14.24 31.84 21.08
N THR A 140 14.38 31.18 22.23
CA THR A 140 14.61 29.73 22.31
C THR A 140 13.41 29.07 22.96
N MET A 141 12.82 28.07 22.29
CA MET A 141 11.65 27.33 22.77
C MET A 141 11.81 25.84 22.53
N ASP A 142 11.35 25.03 23.46
CA ASP A 142 11.36 23.58 23.42
C ASP A 142 9.94 23.06 23.17
N PHE A 143 9.77 22.22 22.16
CA PHE A 143 8.48 21.64 21.77
C PHE A 143 8.49 20.13 22.02
N LEU A 144 7.61 19.69 22.90
CA LEU A 144 7.48 18.27 23.24
C LEU A 144 6.73 17.51 22.13
N PRO A 145 7.21 16.32 21.74
CA PRO A 145 6.53 15.50 20.75
C PRO A 145 5.31 14.81 21.38
N PRO A 146 4.32 14.38 20.56
CA PRO A 146 3.28 13.48 21.03
C PRO A 146 3.92 12.19 21.57
N THR A 147 3.28 11.56 22.57
CA THR A 147 3.80 10.31 23.14
C THR A 147 3.81 9.22 22.07
N PRO A 148 4.98 8.77 21.59
CA PRO A 148 5.05 7.77 20.53
C PRO A 148 4.80 6.36 21.09
N ARG A 149 4.68 5.34 20.21
CA ARG A 149 4.58 3.95 20.65
C ARG A 149 5.76 3.59 21.56
N ARG A 150 5.51 2.79 22.60
CA ARG A 150 6.52 2.39 23.60
C ARG A 150 7.81 1.83 22.97
N ALA A 151 7.70 1.06 21.90
CA ALA A 151 8.83 0.52 21.16
C ALA A 151 9.76 1.62 20.58
N VAL A 152 9.19 2.73 20.11
CA VAL A 152 9.93 3.87 19.55
C VAL A 152 10.67 4.62 20.66
N ILE A 153 10.02 4.82 21.81
CA ILE A 153 10.64 5.43 22.99
C ILE A 153 11.86 4.59 23.43
N GLU A 154 11.67 3.28 23.58
CA GLU A 154 12.72 2.36 23.99
C GLU A 154 13.89 2.32 22.99
N ALA A 155 13.60 2.35 21.68
CA ALA A 155 14.63 2.41 20.64
C ALA A 155 15.47 3.70 20.72
N ARG A 156 14.83 4.86 20.89
CA ARG A 156 15.54 6.15 21.02
C ARG A 156 16.36 6.24 22.30
N VAL A 157 15.82 5.77 23.43
CA VAL A 157 16.55 5.70 24.70
C VAL A 157 17.76 4.78 24.58
N LYS A 158 17.64 3.66 23.85
CA LYS A 158 18.75 2.73 23.59
C LYS A 158 19.85 3.37 22.75
N GLU A 159 19.50 4.12 21.71
CA GLU A 159 20.50 4.82 20.89
C GLU A 159 21.19 5.95 21.66
N GLY A 160 20.44 6.72 22.45
CA GLY A 160 21.01 7.70 23.37
C GLY A 160 21.94 7.09 24.42
N ALA A 161 21.60 5.93 24.97
CA ALA A 161 22.49 5.19 25.87
C ALA A 161 23.77 4.71 25.17
N ARG A 162 23.69 4.32 23.88
CA ARG A 162 24.85 3.95 23.07
C ARG A 162 25.76 5.15 22.81
N ALA A 163 25.19 6.32 22.55
CA ALA A 163 25.94 7.57 22.41
C ALA A 163 26.64 7.96 23.72
N LEU A 164 25.94 7.92 24.86
CA LEU A 164 26.54 8.17 26.18
C LEU A 164 27.68 7.18 26.48
N ALA A 165 27.49 5.89 26.17
CA ALA A 165 28.53 4.87 26.33
C ALA A 165 29.76 5.14 25.43
N PHE A 166 29.55 5.60 24.20
CA PHE A 166 30.64 6.02 23.30
C PHE A 166 31.42 7.22 23.87
N PHE A 167 30.72 8.22 24.40
CA PHE A 167 31.36 9.33 25.10
C PHE A 167 32.03 8.92 26.42
N GLY A 168 31.74 7.73 26.93
CA GLY A 168 32.23 7.22 28.21
C GLY A 168 31.58 7.92 29.41
N VAL A 169 30.32 8.32 29.28
CA VAL A 169 29.54 8.99 30.32
C VAL A 169 28.53 8.02 30.91
N GLU A 170 28.60 7.83 32.22
CA GLU A 170 27.58 7.12 33.00
C GLU A 170 26.67 8.15 33.65
N VAL A 171 25.36 8.02 33.43
CA VAL A 171 24.35 8.94 33.94
C VAL A 171 23.43 8.24 34.93
N ALA A 172 22.88 9.02 35.88
CA ALA A 172 21.90 8.54 36.84
C ALA A 172 20.65 7.95 36.16
N ALA A 173 19.97 7.05 36.85
CA ALA A 173 18.73 6.43 36.35
C ALA A 173 17.55 7.41 36.29
N GLU A 174 17.53 8.40 37.19
CA GLU A 174 16.49 9.42 37.29
C GLU A 174 17.05 10.81 36.93
N SER A 175 16.30 11.55 36.11
CA SER A 175 16.60 12.95 35.80
C SER A 175 16.17 13.86 36.96
N PRO A 176 16.87 14.98 37.24
CA PRO A 176 16.44 15.94 38.25
C PRO A 176 15.14 16.66 37.83
N PRO A 177 14.36 17.20 38.79
CA PRO A 177 13.13 17.94 38.50
C PRO A 177 13.34 19.17 37.60
N ALA A 178 14.55 19.73 37.61
CA ALA A 178 14.93 20.89 36.79
C ALA A 178 15.35 20.51 35.35
N GLY A 179 15.24 19.23 34.97
CA GLY A 179 15.71 18.70 33.69
C GLY A 179 17.22 18.44 33.62
N GLY A 180 17.64 17.73 32.58
CA GLY A 180 19.03 17.33 32.33
C GLY A 180 19.39 15.92 32.81
N LEU A 181 20.57 15.46 32.42
CA LEU A 181 21.12 14.16 32.85
C LEU A 181 22.28 14.38 33.82
N VAL A 182 22.20 13.78 35.01
CA VAL A 182 23.28 13.85 36.01
C VAL A 182 24.37 12.84 35.67
N VAL A 183 25.59 13.31 35.53
CA VAL A 183 26.77 12.49 35.29
C VAL A 183 27.21 11.85 36.60
N THR A 184 27.13 10.53 36.68
CA THR A 184 27.57 9.73 37.84
C THR A 184 28.99 9.22 37.71
N GLY A 185 29.47 9.03 36.48
CA GLY A 185 30.82 8.53 36.19
C GLY A 185 31.30 8.96 34.81
N VAL A 186 32.61 9.14 34.67
CA VAL A 186 33.27 9.44 33.40
C VAL A 186 34.45 8.49 33.26
N ARG A 187 34.52 7.76 32.14
CA ARG A 187 35.59 6.78 31.89
C ARG A 187 36.88 7.50 31.46
N ASP A 188 38.00 7.12 32.07
CA ASP A 188 39.31 7.68 31.73
C ASP A 188 39.67 7.46 30.25
N GLY A 189 40.20 8.49 29.61
CA GLY A 189 40.60 8.46 28.20
C GLY A 189 39.44 8.53 27.19
N SER A 190 38.18 8.62 27.64
CA SER A 190 37.02 8.78 26.77
C SER A 190 36.90 10.22 26.21
N PRO A 191 36.09 10.46 25.17
CA PRO A 191 35.81 11.80 24.67
C PRO A 191 35.31 12.77 25.76
N ALA A 192 34.52 12.29 26.71
CA ALA A 192 34.03 13.09 27.82
C ALA A 192 35.12 13.47 28.84
N SER A 193 36.03 12.55 29.14
CA SER A 193 37.19 12.83 30.01
C SER A 193 38.11 13.90 29.38
N GLN A 194 38.37 13.78 28.07
CA GLN A 194 39.18 14.75 27.33
C GLN A 194 38.54 16.14 27.22
N ALA A 195 37.21 16.21 27.20
CA ALA A 195 36.46 17.47 27.20
C ALA A 195 36.30 18.09 28.61
N GLY A 196 36.78 17.43 29.66
CA GLY A 196 36.75 17.93 31.04
C GLY A 196 35.42 17.72 31.78
N LEU A 197 34.59 16.77 31.34
CA LEU A 197 33.37 16.37 32.03
C LEU A 197 33.72 15.67 33.34
N GLN A 198 33.03 16.01 34.44
CA GLN A 198 33.30 15.46 35.77
C GLN A 198 32.04 14.78 36.36
N PRO A 199 32.20 13.76 37.20
CA PRO A 199 31.10 13.26 38.03
C PRO A 199 30.47 14.39 38.84
N GLY A 200 29.14 14.47 38.82
CA GLY A 200 28.36 15.55 39.44
C GLY A 200 27.94 16.67 38.48
N ASP A 201 28.48 16.72 37.25
CA ASP A 201 28.00 17.64 36.22
C ASP A 201 26.59 17.26 35.75
N VAL A 202 25.76 18.25 35.43
CA VAL A 202 24.43 18.03 34.83
C VAL A 202 24.45 18.47 33.37
N ILE A 203 24.20 17.55 32.45
CA ILE A 203 24.06 17.84 31.02
C ILE A 203 22.69 18.47 30.79
N THR A 204 22.66 19.74 30.40
CA THR A 204 21.43 20.52 30.22
C THR A 204 21.06 20.69 28.75
N ARG A 205 22.05 20.75 27.85
CA ARG A 205 21.86 20.85 26.40
C ARG A 205 22.84 19.97 25.63
N PHE A 206 22.42 19.44 24.49
CA PHE A 206 23.25 18.68 23.57
C PHE A 206 22.97 19.12 22.13
N GLU A 207 23.99 19.59 21.41
CA GLU A 207 23.89 20.21 20.08
C GLU A 207 22.82 21.32 19.99
N GLY A 208 22.59 22.04 21.10
CA GLY A 208 21.56 23.09 21.22
C GLY A 208 20.16 22.59 21.62
N VAL A 209 19.92 21.26 21.61
CA VAL A 209 18.67 20.66 22.08
C VAL A 209 18.66 20.57 23.61
N LYS A 210 17.55 20.89 24.26
CA LYS A 210 17.40 20.70 25.71
C LYS A 210 17.37 19.21 26.04
N VAL A 211 18.14 18.78 27.04
CA VAL A 211 18.20 17.37 27.43
C VAL A 211 17.19 17.08 28.53
N LEU A 212 16.20 16.24 28.25
CA LEU A 212 15.19 15.77 29.21
C LEU A 212 15.43 14.30 29.57
N SER A 213 15.85 13.52 28.58
CA SER A 213 16.08 12.08 28.69
C SER A 213 17.33 11.65 27.93
N LYS A 214 17.71 10.37 28.08
CA LYS A 214 18.80 9.78 27.30
C LYS A 214 18.57 9.90 25.79
N ALA A 215 17.31 9.91 25.33
CA ALA A 215 16.96 10.01 23.92
C ALA A 215 17.33 11.36 23.28
N ASP A 216 17.63 12.39 24.08
CA ASP A 216 18.02 13.71 23.57
C ASP A 216 19.54 13.84 23.34
N VAL A 217 20.33 12.86 23.79
CA VAL A 217 21.80 12.85 23.64
C VAL A 217 22.17 11.93 22.48
N ILE A 218 21.79 12.33 21.26
CA ILE A 218 22.11 11.61 20.03
C ILE A 218 22.83 12.58 19.07
N PRO A 219 24.09 12.31 18.70
CA PRO A 219 24.84 13.14 17.75
C PRO A 219 24.16 13.21 16.39
N SER A 220 24.06 14.40 15.81
CA SER A 220 23.56 14.57 14.43
C SER A 220 24.48 13.98 13.36
N GLY A 221 25.76 13.78 13.69
CA GLY A 221 26.79 13.28 12.76
C GLY A 221 27.25 14.29 11.71
N HIS A 222 26.74 15.53 11.75
CA HIS A 222 27.15 16.61 10.85
C HIS A 222 28.43 17.31 11.33
N GLU A 223 28.55 17.51 12.65
CA GLU A 223 29.68 18.14 13.29
C GLU A 223 30.62 17.08 13.88
N ARG A 224 31.94 17.27 13.72
CA ARG A 224 32.98 16.40 14.32
C ARG A 224 33.15 16.61 15.83
N ARG A 225 32.57 17.70 16.33
CA ARG A 225 32.52 18.03 17.75
C ARG A 225 31.11 18.53 18.05
N SER A 226 30.45 17.89 19.01
CA SER A 226 29.12 18.29 19.47
C SER A 226 29.25 19.22 20.66
N ALA A 227 28.55 20.35 20.60
CA ALA A 227 28.49 21.28 21.70
C ALA A 227 27.56 20.76 22.81
N VAL A 228 28.01 20.76 24.06
CA VAL A 228 27.27 20.24 25.22
C VAL A 228 27.24 21.27 26.33
N GLY A 229 26.04 21.68 26.72
CA GLY A 229 25.81 22.55 27.87
C GLY A 229 25.85 21.76 29.16
N ILE A 230 26.73 22.15 30.08
CA ILE A 230 26.89 21.51 31.39
C ILE A 230 26.66 22.53 32.51
N ARG A 231 26.15 22.05 33.64
CA ARG A 231 25.99 22.82 34.87
C ARG A 231 26.72 22.12 36.01
N ARG A 232 27.73 22.80 36.57
CA ARG A 232 28.55 22.31 37.69
C ARG A 232 28.20 23.02 38.99
N GLY A 233 27.76 22.29 40.01
CA GLY A 233 27.60 22.82 41.38
C GLY A 233 26.73 24.08 41.52
N GLY A 234 25.72 24.27 40.67
CA GLY A 234 24.85 25.45 40.69
C GLY A 234 25.39 26.70 39.98
N ALA A 235 26.57 26.62 39.37
CA ALA A 235 27.14 27.69 38.54
C ALA A 235 26.34 27.90 37.24
N THR A 236 26.57 29.03 36.57
CA THR A 236 26.01 29.32 35.24
C THR A 236 26.37 28.21 34.24
N PRO A 237 25.46 27.82 33.32
CA PRO A 237 25.75 26.81 32.33
C PRO A 237 26.98 27.19 31.50
N SER A 238 27.93 26.27 31.36
CA SER A 238 29.11 26.40 30.49
C SER A 238 29.02 25.39 29.36
N GLU A 239 29.53 25.74 28.18
CA GLU A 239 29.51 24.87 27.01
C GLU A 239 30.87 24.20 26.81
N ILE A 240 30.86 22.88 26.63
CA ILE A 240 32.04 22.07 26.30
C ILE A 240 31.86 21.41 24.93
N GLN A 241 32.96 20.98 24.31
CA GLN A 241 32.97 20.38 22.98
C GLN A 241 33.36 18.90 23.09
N LEU A 242 32.44 17.99 22.79
CA LEU A 242 32.69 16.54 22.78
C LEU A 242 33.08 16.07 21.38
N SER A 243 34.16 15.31 21.26
CA SER A 243 34.53 14.68 19.97
C SER A 243 33.52 13.58 19.60
N THR A 244 32.98 13.65 18.38
CA THR A 244 32.11 12.63 17.78
C THR A 244 32.82 11.82 16.71
N GLU A 245 34.11 12.06 16.47
CA GLU A 245 34.89 11.31 15.48
C GLU A 245 34.88 9.81 15.82
N GLY A 246 34.31 9.00 14.93
CA GLY A 246 34.16 7.54 15.10
C GLY A 246 32.81 7.08 15.64
N PHE A 247 31.88 8.00 15.97
CA PHE A 247 30.50 7.63 16.28
C PHE A 247 29.72 7.36 14.98
N HIS A 248 29.34 6.10 14.76
CA HIS A 248 28.42 5.72 13.69
C HIS A 248 27.04 5.48 14.28
N ALA A 249 26.08 6.34 13.93
CA ALA A 249 24.67 6.14 14.23
C ALA A 249 24.26 4.71 13.83
N SER A 250 23.46 4.04 14.65
CA SER A 250 23.04 2.67 14.35
C SER A 250 22.38 2.65 12.97
N ALA A 251 22.78 1.72 12.10
CA ALA A 251 21.94 1.38 10.96
C ALA A 251 20.54 1.08 11.52
N PRO A 252 19.46 1.66 10.97
CA PRO A 252 18.12 1.43 11.48
C PRO A 252 17.92 -0.08 11.63
N THR A 253 17.83 -0.59 12.86
CA THR A 253 17.52 -2.01 13.09
C THR A 253 16.18 -2.38 12.48
N ASP A 254 15.36 -1.36 12.20
CA ASP A 254 14.12 -1.42 11.44
C ASP A 254 14.33 -1.76 9.96
N LEU A 255 15.46 -1.42 9.32
CA LEU A 255 15.71 -1.76 7.91
C LEU A 255 16.08 -3.23 7.73
N LEU A 256 16.91 -3.77 8.64
CA LEU A 256 17.20 -5.21 8.65
C LEU A 256 15.98 -5.99 9.13
N GLY A 257 15.28 -5.52 10.17
CA GLY A 257 14.04 -6.13 10.64
C GLY A 257 12.94 -6.11 9.58
N ALA A 258 12.70 -4.98 8.93
CA ALA A 258 11.75 -4.87 7.82
C ALA A 258 12.22 -5.66 6.61
N GLY A 259 13.52 -5.68 6.30
CA GLY A 259 14.07 -6.50 5.21
C GLY A 259 13.86 -8.00 5.44
N ILE A 260 14.07 -8.47 6.67
CA ILE A 260 13.78 -9.86 7.07
C ILE A 260 12.28 -10.11 7.02
N LEU A 261 11.45 -9.22 7.55
CA LEU A 261 9.99 -9.36 7.54
C LEU A 261 9.44 -9.42 6.11
N LEU A 262 9.89 -8.51 5.23
CA LEU A 262 9.55 -8.49 3.81
C LEU A 262 10.07 -9.74 3.10
N GLY A 263 11.28 -10.19 3.41
CA GLY A 263 11.85 -11.42 2.87
C GLY A 263 11.05 -12.67 3.29
N VAL A 264 10.61 -12.74 4.55
CA VAL A 264 9.76 -13.81 5.06
C VAL A 264 8.37 -13.76 4.42
N ALA A 265 7.75 -12.58 4.31
CA ALA A 265 6.46 -12.41 3.65
C ALA A 265 6.54 -12.83 2.18
N ALA A 266 7.58 -12.40 1.45
CA ALA A 266 7.83 -12.84 0.09
C ALA A 266 8.04 -14.36 0.01
N ALA A 267 8.82 -14.95 0.91
CA ALA A 267 9.03 -16.40 0.95
C ALA A 267 7.73 -17.18 1.19
N ILE A 268 6.86 -16.71 2.09
CA ILE A 268 5.55 -17.31 2.35
C ILE A 268 4.66 -17.23 1.11
N ILE A 269 4.61 -16.08 0.45
CA ILE A 269 3.84 -15.89 -0.78
C ILE A 269 4.36 -16.83 -1.88
N LEU A 270 5.68 -16.95 -2.05
CA LEU A 270 6.29 -17.86 -3.01
C LEU A 270 6.00 -19.32 -2.69
N LEU A 271 6.08 -19.70 -1.42
CA LEU A 271 5.76 -21.05 -0.92
C LEU A 271 4.27 -21.38 -1.10
N PHE A 272 3.40 -20.39 -1.16
CA PHE A 272 1.98 -20.60 -1.47
C PHE A 272 1.72 -20.64 -2.99
N MET A 273 2.30 -19.71 -3.73
CA MET A 273 2.09 -19.54 -5.17
C MET A 273 2.59 -20.74 -5.98
N ALA A 274 3.82 -21.20 -5.74
CA ALA A 274 4.43 -22.26 -6.55
C ALA A 274 3.69 -23.61 -6.43
N PRO A 275 3.31 -24.09 -5.23
CA PRO A 275 2.46 -25.27 -5.11
C PRO A 275 1.07 -25.06 -5.68
N THR A 276 0.48 -23.88 -5.55
CA THR A 276 -0.84 -23.59 -6.14
C THR A 276 -0.79 -23.76 -7.66
N ALA A 277 0.17 -23.13 -8.34
CA ALA A 277 0.38 -23.31 -9.78
C ALA A 277 0.63 -24.79 -10.15
N GLY A 278 1.49 -25.49 -9.39
CA GLY A 278 1.76 -26.92 -9.61
C GLY A 278 0.52 -27.79 -9.48
N ILE A 279 -0.29 -27.60 -8.44
CA ILE A 279 -1.53 -28.35 -8.22
C ILE A 279 -2.54 -28.07 -9.34
N ILE A 280 -2.69 -26.83 -9.80
CA ILE A 280 -3.59 -26.50 -10.91
C ILE A 280 -3.21 -27.30 -12.16
N THR A 281 -1.93 -27.40 -12.49
CA THR A 281 -1.49 -28.18 -13.65
C THR A 281 -1.78 -29.68 -13.51
N TRP A 282 -1.66 -30.23 -12.30
CA TRP A 282 -2.04 -31.62 -12.04
C TRP A 282 -3.56 -31.82 -12.18
N VAL A 283 -4.37 -30.91 -11.62
CA VAL A 283 -5.84 -30.93 -11.77
C VAL A 283 -6.21 -30.86 -13.24
N GLU A 284 -5.63 -29.94 -14.00
CA GLU A 284 -5.89 -29.79 -15.42
C GLU A 284 -5.58 -31.06 -16.21
N ARG A 285 -4.42 -31.68 -15.98
CA ARG A 285 -4.04 -32.94 -16.67
C ARG A 285 -5.04 -34.06 -16.39
N ARG A 286 -5.63 -34.11 -15.19
CA ARG A 286 -6.66 -35.11 -14.85
C ARG A 286 -8.02 -34.79 -15.44
N VAL A 287 -8.46 -33.53 -15.35
CA VAL A 287 -9.77 -33.10 -15.88
C VAL A 287 -9.79 -33.25 -17.40
N SER A 288 -8.74 -32.79 -18.09
CA SER A 288 -8.61 -32.91 -19.56
C SER A 288 -8.59 -34.36 -20.03
N ALA A 289 -7.86 -35.24 -19.34
CA ALA A 289 -7.83 -36.66 -19.64
C ALA A 289 -9.24 -37.29 -19.54
N ARG A 290 -9.98 -36.99 -18.46
CA ARG A 290 -11.36 -37.47 -18.28
C ARG A 290 -12.31 -36.95 -19.37
N MET A 291 -12.19 -35.68 -19.77
CA MET A 291 -13.00 -35.11 -20.85
C MET A 291 -12.72 -35.79 -22.20
N GLN A 292 -11.48 -36.25 -22.41
CA GLN A 292 -11.05 -36.98 -23.61
C GLN A 292 -11.23 -38.50 -23.49
N SER A 293 -11.88 -38.98 -22.43
CA SER A 293 -12.05 -40.41 -22.16
C SER A 293 -10.73 -41.20 -22.11
N ARG A 294 -9.66 -40.59 -21.59
CA ARG A 294 -8.37 -41.24 -21.30
C ARG A 294 -7.98 -41.08 -19.85
N ILE A 295 -7.04 -41.91 -19.40
CA ILE A 295 -6.55 -41.89 -18.03
C ILE A 295 -5.50 -40.78 -17.86
N GLY A 296 -5.63 -39.99 -16.80
CA GLY A 296 -4.68 -38.93 -16.45
C GLY A 296 -3.36 -39.48 -15.88
N PRO A 297 -2.48 -38.62 -15.34
CA PRO A 297 -1.24 -39.06 -14.74
C PRO A 297 -1.47 -40.04 -13.57
N ASN A 298 -0.93 -41.27 -13.66
CA ASN A 298 -1.12 -42.35 -12.67
C ASN A 298 0.20 -42.92 -12.09
N ARG A 299 1.37 -42.39 -12.47
CA ARG A 299 2.68 -43.02 -12.17
C ARG A 299 3.48 -42.36 -11.04
N ALA A 300 3.66 -41.04 -11.05
CA ALA A 300 4.49 -40.36 -10.05
C ALA A 300 3.69 -40.04 -8.77
N GLY A 301 3.70 -40.99 -7.83
CA GLY A 301 2.94 -40.93 -6.58
C GLY A 301 1.48 -41.37 -6.72
N PRO A 302 0.71 -41.40 -5.61
CA PRO A 302 -0.71 -41.74 -5.63
C PRO A 302 -1.44 -40.80 -6.60
N GLN A 303 -2.14 -41.38 -7.59
CA GLN A 303 -2.87 -40.60 -8.59
C GLN A 303 -2.00 -39.57 -9.37
N GLY A 304 -0.69 -39.79 -9.46
CA GLY A 304 0.22 -38.89 -10.18
C GLY A 304 0.40 -37.52 -9.52
N LEU A 305 0.10 -37.37 -8.22
CA LEU A 305 0.18 -36.09 -7.53
C LEU A 305 1.59 -35.49 -7.54
N LEU A 306 2.65 -36.31 -7.55
CA LEU A 306 4.03 -35.82 -7.50
C LEU A 306 4.58 -35.39 -8.88
N VAL A 307 3.76 -35.45 -9.93
CA VAL A 307 4.18 -35.05 -11.28
C VAL A 307 4.57 -33.57 -11.35
N TRP A 308 3.84 -32.67 -10.69
CA TRP A 308 4.18 -31.24 -10.71
C TRP A 308 5.52 -30.96 -9.99
N VAL A 309 5.83 -31.73 -8.94
CA VAL A 309 7.13 -31.67 -8.25
C VAL A 309 8.25 -32.15 -9.18
N ALA A 310 8.03 -33.27 -9.88
CA ALA A 310 8.99 -33.79 -10.85
C ALA A 310 9.23 -32.80 -12.01
N ASP A 311 8.19 -32.14 -12.52
CA ASP A 311 8.31 -31.11 -13.55
C ASP A 311 9.10 -29.89 -13.03
N GLY A 312 8.91 -29.50 -11.77
CA GLY A 312 9.69 -28.45 -11.11
C GLY A 312 11.17 -28.80 -10.99
N ILE A 313 11.49 -29.99 -10.43
CA ILE A 313 12.87 -30.48 -10.28
C ILE A 313 13.55 -30.59 -11.65
N LYS A 314 12.86 -31.16 -12.64
CA LYS A 314 13.33 -31.24 -14.02
C LYS A 314 13.70 -29.86 -14.56
N SER A 315 12.85 -28.87 -14.34
CA SER A 315 13.05 -27.52 -14.88
C SER A 315 14.21 -26.79 -14.20
N ILE A 316 14.45 -27.05 -12.91
CA ILE A 316 15.62 -26.52 -12.17
C ILE A 316 16.92 -27.18 -12.66
N MET A 317 16.91 -28.50 -12.90
CA MET A 317 18.09 -29.24 -13.36
C MET A 317 18.38 -29.05 -14.85
N LYS A 318 17.39 -28.62 -15.63
CA LYS A 318 17.51 -28.44 -17.06
C LYS A 318 18.38 -27.23 -17.37
N GLU A 319 19.24 -27.39 -18.36
CA GLU A 319 20.15 -26.34 -18.82
C GLU A 319 19.41 -25.05 -19.19
N ASP A 320 19.88 -23.94 -18.63
CA ASP A 320 19.33 -22.60 -18.84
C ASP A 320 20.14 -21.87 -19.92
N VAL A 321 19.71 -22.04 -21.17
CA VAL A 321 20.36 -21.48 -22.37
C VAL A 321 19.93 -20.02 -22.57
N ILE A 322 20.89 -19.17 -22.95
CA ILE A 322 20.65 -17.79 -23.40
C ILE A 322 21.11 -17.71 -24.87
N PRO A 323 20.23 -17.36 -25.83
CA PRO A 323 20.64 -17.21 -27.22
C PRO A 323 21.74 -16.15 -27.38
N ALA A 324 22.72 -16.41 -28.26
CA ALA A 324 23.88 -15.52 -28.42
C ALA A 324 23.52 -14.11 -28.93
N GLU A 325 22.53 -14.05 -29.83
CA GLU A 325 22.03 -12.82 -30.46
C GLU A 325 20.95 -12.10 -29.61
N SER A 326 20.59 -12.63 -28.44
CA SER A 326 19.58 -12.03 -27.56
C SER A 326 20.14 -10.87 -26.72
N ASP A 327 19.26 -9.96 -26.29
CA ASP A 327 19.62 -9.00 -25.26
C ASP A 327 19.71 -9.72 -23.91
N LYS A 328 20.94 -10.01 -23.47
CA LYS A 328 21.19 -10.81 -22.26
C LYS A 328 20.60 -10.20 -20.99
N ALA A 329 20.51 -8.87 -20.89
CA ALA A 329 20.00 -8.22 -19.70
C ALA A 329 18.47 -8.33 -19.65
N LEU A 330 17.79 -7.94 -20.74
CA LEU A 330 16.34 -8.00 -20.83
C LEU A 330 15.81 -9.44 -20.81
N PHE A 331 16.53 -10.36 -21.46
CA PHE A 331 16.16 -11.78 -21.50
C PHE A 331 16.19 -12.40 -20.10
N ARG A 332 17.18 -12.04 -19.28
CA ARG A 332 17.20 -12.50 -17.89
C ARG A 332 16.10 -11.84 -17.05
N LEU A 333 15.84 -10.56 -17.26
CA LEU A 333 14.93 -9.77 -16.43
C LEU A 333 13.45 -10.12 -16.66
N ALA A 334 13.05 -10.39 -17.90
CA ALA A 334 11.65 -10.53 -18.27
C ALA A 334 10.86 -11.59 -17.46
N PRO A 335 11.34 -12.83 -17.27
CA PRO A 335 10.64 -13.82 -16.45
C PRO A 335 10.47 -13.38 -15.00
N TYR A 336 11.50 -12.73 -14.42
CA TYR A 336 11.44 -12.25 -13.03
C TYR A 336 10.45 -11.11 -12.88
N LEU A 337 10.36 -10.21 -13.86
CA LEU A 337 9.40 -9.11 -13.84
C LEU A 337 7.96 -9.63 -13.81
N VAL A 338 7.65 -10.60 -14.67
CA VAL A 338 6.33 -11.26 -14.72
C VAL A 338 6.04 -12.00 -13.43
N PHE A 339 7.01 -12.75 -12.92
CA PHE A 339 6.85 -13.52 -11.70
C PHE A 339 6.64 -12.64 -10.45
N VAL A 340 7.41 -11.55 -10.33
CA VAL A 340 7.24 -10.56 -9.24
C VAL A 340 5.89 -9.87 -9.36
N GLY A 341 5.47 -9.49 -10.57
CA GLY A 341 4.15 -8.88 -10.82
C GLY A 341 3.02 -9.80 -10.34
N VAL A 342 2.99 -11.05 -10.79
CA VAL A 342 1.95 -12.00 -10.34
C VAL A 342 2.05 -12.27 -8.83
N SER A 343 3.26 -12.43 -8.28
CA SER A 343 3.44 -12.63 -6.84
C SER A 343 2.89 -11.46 -6.01
N ALA A 344 3.06 -10.22 -6.49
CA ALA A 344 2.58 -9.04 -5.80
C ALA A 344 1.05 -9.01 -5.68
N THR A 345 0.31 -9.59 -6.63
CA THR A 345 -1.17 -9.67 -6.54
C THR A 345 -1.67 -10.51 -5.36
N PHE A 346 -0.89 -11.46 -4.87
CA PHE A 346 -1.25 -12.27 -3.69
C PHE A 346 -1.19 -11.47 -2.38
N VAL A 347 -0.47 -10.34 -2.35
CA VAL A 347 -0.33 -9.51 -1.15
C VAL A 347 -1.69 -9.01 -0.65
N VAL A 348 -2.56 -8.64 -1.58
CA VAL A 348 -3.89 -8.07 -1.29
C VAL A 348 -5.01 -9.11 -1.30
N MET A 349 -4.70 -10.39 -1.53
CA MET A 349 -5.72 -11.43 -1.63
C MET A 349 -6.33 -11.76 -0.26
N PRO A 350 -7.65 -11.60 -0.08
CA PRO A 350 -8.32 -11.85 1.21
C PRO A 350 -8.73 -13.33 1.33
N PHE A 351 -7.82 -14.20 1.77
CA PHE A 351 -8.15 -15.61 1.99
C PHE A 351 -9.16 -15.81 3.13
N GLY A 352 -9.18 -14.90 4.09
CA GLY A 352 -10.16 -14.86 5.17
C GLY A 352 -10.23 -13.46 5.78
N GLN A 353 -10.93 -13.34 6.89
CA GLN A 353 -11.11 -12.06 7.58
C GLN A 353 -9.79 -11.44 8.06
N TYR A 354 -8.93 -12.26 8.68
CA TYR A 354 -7.59 -11.85 9.14
C TYR A 354 -6.46 -12.48 8.32
N LEU A 355 -6.78 -13.42 7.43
CA LEU A 355 -5.81 -14.08 6.57
C LEU A 355 -5.65 -13.30 5.27
N ILE A 356 -4.93 -12.20 5.36
CA ILE A 356 -4.51 -11.33 4.27
C ILE A 356 -3.09 -10.84 4.56
N ALA A 357 -2.21 -10.76 3.56
CA ALA A 357 -0.83 -10.35 3.80
C ALA A 357 -0.72 -8.83 4.07
N ALA A 358 -1.41 -8.00 3.28
CA ALA A 358 -1.59 -6.59 3.56
C ALA A 358 -2.99 -6.13 3.14
N ASP A 359 -3.73 -5.54 4.09
CA ASP A 359 -5.00 -4.89 3.81
C ASP A 359 -4.75 -3.43 3.40
N LEU A 360 -4.76 -3.18 2.09
CA LEU A 360 -4.47 -1.86 1.51
C LEU A 360 -5.76 -1.08 1.25
N ASP A 361 -5.77 0.20 1.63
CA ASP A 361 -6.89 1.13 1.37
C ASP A 361 -7.23 1.24 -0.14
N ILE A 362 -6.22 1.06 -1.00
CA ILE A 362 -6.31 1.11 -2.46
C ILE A 362 -6.10 -0.28 -3.10
N GLY A 363 -6.58 -1.35 -2.46
CA GLY A 363 -6.33 -2.74 -2.87
C GLY A 363 -6.64 -3.06 -4.33
N ILE A 364 -7.81 -2.65 -4.84
CA ILE A 364 -8.18 -2.88 -6.26
C ILE A 364 -7.25 -2.14 -7.23
N LEU A 365 -6.96 -0.87 -6.94
CA LEU A 365 -6.09 -0.07 -7.80
C LEU A 365 -4.68 -0.68 -7.87
N PHE A 366 -4.21 -1.21 -6.74
CA PHE A 366 -2.96 -1.96 -6.68
C PHE A 366 -2.99 -3.21 -7.56
N VAL A 367 -4.06 -4.02 -7.53
CA VAL A 367 -4.19 -5.20 -8.40
C VAL A 367 -4.10 -4.79 -9.87
N ILE A 368 -4.89 -3.80 -10.30
CA ILE A 368 -4.92 -3.34 -11.70
C ILE A 368 -3.53 -2.84 -12.13
N ALA A 369 -2.87 -2.02 -11.29
CA ALA A 369 -1.56 -1.49 -11.62
C ALA A 369 -0.49 -2.59 -11.77
N VAL A 370 -0.55 -3.61 -10.90
CA VAL A 370 0.40 -4.73 -10.91
C VAL A 370 0.15 -5.65 -12.10
N THR A 371 -1.11 -5.93 -12.46
CA THR A 371 -1.45 -6.75 -13.63
C THR A 371 -1.03 -6.06 -14.93
N SER A 372 -1.18 -4.73 -15.05
CA SER A 372 -0.65 -3.99 -16.20
C SER A 372 0.87 -4.13 -16.36
N LEU A 373 1.61 -4.25 -15.25
CA LEU A 373 3.07 -4.39 -15.24
C LEU A 373 3.51 -5.78 -15.78
N VAL A 374 2.70 -6.82 -15.56
CA VAL A 374 2.95 -8.16 -16.11
C VAL A 374 2.98 -8.13 -17.64
N THR A 375 2.10 -7.37 -18.27
CA THR A 375 2.05 -7.19 -19.74
C THR A 375 3.37 -6.67 -20.31
N ILE A 376 4.00 -5.72 -19.61
CA ILE A 376 5.32 -5.20 -19.99
C ILE A 376 6.35 -6.32 -19.96
N GLY A 377 6.36 -7.15 -18.91
CA GLY A 377 7.27 -8.29 -18.81
C GLY A 377 7.10 -9.34 -19.92
N LEU A 378 5.87 -9.63 -20.32
CA LEU A 378 5.60 -10.52 -21.46
C LEU A 378 6.14 -9.94 -22.78
N MET A 379 5.93 -8.64 -23.01
CA MET A 379 6.44 -7.95 -24.20
C MET A 379 7.97 -7.89 -24.22
N THR A 380 8.59 -7.56 -23.09
CA THR A 380 10.06 -7.59 -22.93
C THR A 380 10.61 -8.98 -23.20
N GLY A 381 9.92 -10.04 -22.75
CA GLY A 381 10.32 -11.43 -23.01
C GLY A 381 10.37 -11.76 -24.51
N GLY A 382 9.34 -11.35 -25.26
CA GLY A 382 9.27 -11.52 -26.71
C GLY A 382 10.32 -10.70 -27.48
N TRP A 383 10.55 -9.44 -27.07
CA TRP A 383 11.55 -8.55 -27.69
C TRP A 383 12.99 -9.00 -27.42
N ALA A 384 13.31 -9.32 -26.17
CA ALA A 384 14.65 -9.67 -25.74
C ALA A 384 15.19 -10.94 -26.40
N SER A 385 14.27 -11.84 -26.79
CA SER A 385 14.57 -13.10 -27.47
C SER A 385 15.21 -12.93 -28.86
N ASN A 386 15.15 -11.72 -29.46
CA ASN A 386 15.64 -11.41 -30.80
C ASN A 386 15.18 -12.40 -31.90
N ASN A 387 13.97 -12.97 -31.72
CA ASN A 387 13.30 -13.83 -32.68
C ASN A 387 12.00 -13.15 -33.14
N LYS A 388 11.84 -12.96 -34.46
CA LYS A 388 10.67 -12.28 -35.04
C LYS A 388 9.35 -12.96 -34.66
N TRP A 389 9.34 -14.28 -34.52
CA TRP A 389 8.15 -15.03 -34.15
C TRP A 389 7.77 -14.84 -32.68
N SER A 390 8.76 -14.86 -31.78
CA SER A 390 8.56 -14.56 -30.36
C SER A 390 8.14 -13.10 -30.12
N LEU A 391 8.68 -12.17 -30.92
CA LEU A 391 8.26 -10.78 -30.89
C LEU A 391 6.80 -10.63 -31.33
N LEU A 392 6.38 -11.28 -32.42
CA LEU A 392 4.99 -11.28 -32.87
C LEU A 392 4.05 -11.84 -31.80
N GLY A 393 4.44 -12.94 -31.13
CA GLY A 393 3.69 -13.52 -30.02
C GLY A 393 3.56 -12.56 -28.83
N GLY A 394 4.66 -11.90 -28.44
CA GLY A 394 4.67 -10.90 -27.37
C GLY A 394 3.78 -9.69 -27.66
N ILE A 395 3.85 -9.12 -28.88
CA ILE A 395 3.01 -7.99 -29.30
C ILE A 395 1.53 -8.38 -29.32
N ARG A 396 1.19 -9.58 -29.82
CA ARG A 396 -0.20 -10.08 -29.81
C ARG A 396 -0.74 -10.25 -28.39
N SER A 397 0.08 -10.79 -27.47
CA SER A 397 -0.28 -10.90 -26.05
C SER A 397 -0.54 -9.53 -25.44
N ALA A 398 0.35 -8.57 -25.68
CA ALA A 398 0.21 -7.22 -25.12
C ALA A 398 -1.05 -6.53 -25.65
N ALA A 399 -1.28 -6.59 -26.97
CA ALA A 399 -2.48 -6.01 -27.58
C ALA A 399 -3.78 -6.61 -27.03
N GLN A 400 -3.79 -7.93 -26.81
CA GLN A 400 -4.92 -8.64 -26.21
C GLN A 400 -5.15 -8.20 -24.76
N ILE A 401 -4.12 -8.32 -23.91
CA ILE A 401 -4.25 -8.06 -22.47
C ILE A 401 -4.71 -6.61 -22.26
N ILE A 402 -4.05 -5.63 -22.89
CA ILE A 402 -4.40 -4.20 -22.77
C ILE A 402 -5.84 -3.94 -23.23
N SER A 403 -6.28 -4.57 -24.33
CA SER A 403 -7.63 -4.33 -24.86
C SER A 403 -8.71 -4.84 -23.91
N TYR A 404 -8.52 -6.03 -23.33
CA TYR A 404 -9.49 -6.66 -22.43
C TYR A 404 -9.44 -6.12 -21.00
N GLU A 405 -8.34 -5.46 -20.62
CA GLU A 405 -8.19 -4.79 -19.33
C GLU A 405 -9.19 -3.62 -19.19
N ILE A 406 -9.49 -2.89 -20.26
CA ILE A 406 -10.45 -1.76 -20.23
C ILE A 406 -11.86 -2.20 -19.79
N PRO A 407 -12.55 -3.12 -20.49
CA PRO A 407 -13.88 -3.56 -20.06
C PRO A 407 -13.85 -4.29 -18.71
N GLY A 408 -12.76 -5.02 -18.40
CA GLY A 408 -12.56 -5.65 -17.09
C GLY A 408 -12.48 -4.62 -15.95
N ALA A 409 -11.68 -3.56 -16.13
CA ALA A 409 -11.55 -2.47 -15.17
C ALA A 409 -12.87 -1.72 -14.95
N VAL A 410 -13.62 -1.44 -16.03
CA VAL A 410 -14.96 -0.82 -15.92
C VAL A 410 -15.91 -1.71 -15.10
N ALA A 411 -15.86 -3.04 -15.28
CA ALA A 411 -16.65 -3.96 -14.48
C ALA A 411 -16.29 -3.92 -12.99
N ILE A 412 -15.00 -3.83 -12.67
CA ILE A 412 -14.53 -3.67 -11.29
C ILE A 412 -15.01 -2.32 -10.71
N VAL A 413 -14.90 -1.23 -11.47
CA VAL A 413 -15.34 0.10 -11.04
C VAL A 413 -16.83 0.13 -10.70
N CYS A 414 -17.68 -0.58 -11.45
CA CYS A 414 -19.11 -0.70 -11.13
C CYS A 414 -19.34 -1.29 -9.73
N ILE A 415 -18.55 -2.29 -9.33
CA ILE A 415 -18.64 -2.89 -7.99
C ILE A 415 -18.12 -1.92 -6.93
N VAL A 416 -16.96 -1.28 -7.19
CA VAL A 416 -16.38 -0.26 -6.30
C VAL A 416 -17.39 0.85 -6.01
N MET A 417 -18.08 1.35 -7.04
CA MET A 417 -19.12 2.38 -6.89
C MET A 417 -20.25 1.91 -5.97
N MET A 418 -20.73 0.67 -6.15
CA MET A 418 -21.79 0.12 -5.30
C MET A 418 -21.36 -0.09 -3.85
N THR A 419 -20.07 -0.34 -3.61
CA THR A 419 -19.50 -0.54 -2.26
C THR A 419 -19.06 0.75 -1.58
N GLY A 420 -18.62 1.77 -2.33
CA GLY A 420 -18.03 3.00 -1.79
C GLY A 420 -16.61 2.84 -1.21
N SER A 421 -15.94 1.71 -1.43
CA SER A 421 -14.58 1.45 -0.96
C SER A 421 -13.74 0.73 -2.02
N LEU A 422 -12.42 0.96 -2.01
CA LEU A 422 -11.43 0.27 -2.86
C LEU A 422 -10.74 -0.90 -2.12
N ARG A 423 -11.04 -1.08 -0.83
CA ARG A 423 -10.54 -2.18 0.00
C ARG A 423 -11.27 -3.47 -0.29
N LEU A 424 -10.52 -4.55 -0.54
CA LEU A 424 -11.09 -5.86 -0.82
C LEU A 424 -11.90 -6.43 0.36
N GLN A 425 -11.47 -6.17 1.60
CA GLN A 425 -12.21 -6.61 2.79
C GLN A 425 -13.55 -5.89 2.94
N ASP A 426 -13.61 -4.58 2.68
CA ASP A 426 -14.87 -3.82 2.73
C ASP A 426 -15.85 -4.28 1.65
N ILE A 427 -15.34 -4.59 0.45
CA ILE A 427 -16.16 -5.09 -0.66
C ILE A 427 -16.76 -6.44 -0.29
N ILE A 428 -15.96 -7.37 0.25
CA ILE A 428 -16.47 -8.65 0.74
C ILE A 428 -17.49 -8.38 1.85
N GLY A 429 -17.18 -7.53 2.82
CA GLY A 429 -18.08 -7.14 3.91
C GLY A 429 -19.44 -6.64 3.43
N ALA A 430 -19.45 -5.81 2.38
CA ALA A 430 -20.67 -5.26 1.76
C ALA A 430 -21.56 -6.31 1.06
N GLN A 431 -21.06 -7.52 0.85
CA GLN A 431 -21.83 -8.66 0.35
C GLN A 431 -22.53 -9.48 1.45
N GLY A 432 -22.32 -9.11 2.72
CA GLY A 432 -22.89 -9.80 3.87
C GLY A 432 -24.26 -9.24 4.24
N GLY A 433 -25.25 -10.11 4.41
CA GLY A 433 -26.55 -9.73 4.96
C GLY A 433 -26.46 -9.31 6.42
N ALA A 434 -27.11 -8.21 6.79
CA ALA A 434 -27.13 -7.62 8.13
C ALA A 434 -28.55 -7.48 8.72
N GLY A 435 -29.47 -8.40 8.38
CA GLY A 435 -30.83 -8.39 8.94
C GLY A 435 -30.96 -9.15 10.26
N PRO A 436 -32.16 -9.16 10.87
CA PRO A 436 -32.41 -9.87 12.14
C PRO A 436 -32.81 -11.35 11.97
N SER A 437 -33.19 -11.76 10.76
CA SER A 437 -33.59 -13.15 10.44
C SER A 437 -32.41 -13.97 9.92
N LEU A 438 -32.40 -15.29 10.14
CA LEU A 438 -31.36 -16.20 9.63
C LEU A 438 -31.15 -16.12 8.11
N LEU A 439 -32.19 -15.76 7.36
CA LEU A 439 -32.14 -15.60 5.91
C LEU A 439 -31.55 -14.24 5.48
N ASP A 440 -31.56 -13.26 6.37
CA ASP A 440 -31.03 -11.91 6.14
C ASP A 440 -29.64 -11.71 6.79
N VAL A 441 -29.15 -12.70 7.55
CA VAL A 441 -27.83 -12.70 8.18
C VAL A 441 -26.84 -13.52 7.36
N GLY A 442 -25.66 -12.95 7.11
CA GLY A 442 -24.51 -13.65 6.56
C GLY A 442 -24.43 -13.65 5.03
N GLY A 443 -23.50 -14.43 4.49
CA GLY A 443 -23.11 -14.42 3.08
C GLY A 443 -23.94 -15.32 2.17
N TRP A 444 -25.28 -15.29 2.29
CA TRP A 444 -26.15 -16.10 1.41
C TRP A 444 -25.98 -15.72 -0.07
N PRO A 445 -26.18 -16.66 -1.02
CA PRO A 445 -25.97 -16.41 -2.44
C PRO A 445 -26.74 -15.20 -2.98
N TRP A 446 -27.97 -14.95 -2.52
CA TRP A 446 -28.76 -13.78 -2.95
C TRP A 446 -28.19 -12.43 -2.50
N HIS A 447 -27.27 -12.38 -1.54
CA HIS A 447 -26.58 -11.14 -1.16
C HIS A 447 -25.30 -10.89 -1.97
N TRP A 448 -24.85 -11.88 -2.76
CA TRP A 448 -23.66 -11.73 -3.59
C TRP A 448 -23.89 -10.70 -4.70
N PHE A 449 -22.84 -9.95 -5.06
CA PHE A 449 -22.95 -8.93 -6.10
C PHE A 449 -23.39 -9.50 -7.44
N VAL A 450 -23.05 -10.76 -7.79
CA VAL A 450 -23.56 -11.42 -9.01
C VAL A 450 -25.08 -11.36 -9.10
N PHE A 451 -25.78 -11.57 -7.99
CA PHE A 451 -27.24 -11.69 -8.00
C PHE A 451 -27.95 -10.39 -7.61
N ARG A 452 -27.22 -9.40 -7.09
CA ARG A 452 -27.78 -8.15 -6.56
C ARG A 452 -28.63 -7.37 -7.58
N ASN A 453 -28.28 -7.43 -8.86
CA ASN A 453 -28.95 -6.76 -9.96
C ASN A 453 -28.72 -7.56 -11.27
N PRO A 454 -29.68 -7.63 -12.22
CA PRO A 454 -29.41 -8.17 -13.55
C PRO A 454 -28.21 -7.54 -14.27
N ILE A 455 -27.87 -6.28 -14.00
CA ILE A 455 -26.68 -5.61 -14.55
C ILE A 455 -25.41 -6.24 -13.97
N THR A 456 -25.34 -6.44 -12.65
CA THR A 456 -24.17 -7.04 -12.00
C THR A 456 -24.01 -8.52 -12.35
N PHE A 457 -25.12 -9.20 -12.65
CA PHE A 457 -25.10 -10.54 -13.24
C PHE A 457 -24.39 -10.56 -14.60
N ALA A 458 -24.73 -9.63 -15.50
CA ALA A 458 -24.06 -9.49 -16.79
C ALA A 458 -22.59 -9.07 -16.64
N LEU A 459 -22.30 -8.14 -15.71
CA LEU A 459 -20.94 -7.69 -15.41
C LEU A 459 -20.03 -8.83 -14.93
N PHE A 460 -20.56 -9.80 -14.18
CA PHE A 460 -19.78 -10.98 -13.77
C PHE A 460 -19.27 -11.77 -14.97
N PHE A 461 -20.13 -12.07 -15.96
CA PHE A 461 -19.71 -12.79 -17.16
C PHE A 461 -18.77 -11.97 -18.03
N LEU A 462 -19.01 -10.66 -18.12
CA LEU A 462 -18.13 -9.73 -18.83
C LEU A 462 -16.74 -9.75 -18.16
N TYR A 463 -16.65 -9.52 -16.85
CA TYR A 463 -15.40 -9.56 -16.08
C TYR A 463 -14.69 -10.91 -16.18
N PHE A 464 -15.43 -12.01 -16.02
CA PHE A 464 -14.83 -13.34 -16.07
C PHE A 464 -14.29 -13.66 -17.47
N THR A 465 -14.97 -13.23 -18.54
CA THR A 465 -14.49 -13.43 -19.92
C THR A 465 -13.30 -12.52 -20.23
N THR A 466 -13.31 -11.27 -19.77
CA THR A 466 -12.17 -10.36 -19.94
C THR A 466 -10.95 -10.85 -19.19
N ALA A 467 -11.14 -11.36 -17.98
CA ALA A 467 -10.05 -11.92 -17.21
C ALA A 467 -9.52 -13.21 -17.87
N LEU A 468 -10.38 -14.09 -18.41
CA LEU A 468 -9.94 -15.27 -19.17
C LEU A 468 -9.02 -14.89 -20.36
N ALA A 469 -9.35 -13.79 -21.04
CA ALA A 469 -8.52 -13.23 -22.10
C ALA A 469 -7.19 -12.67 -21.55
N GLU A 470 -7.20 -11.97 -20.42
CA GLU A 470 -5.97 -11.50 -19.75
C GLU A 470 -5.05 -12.67 -19.33
N GLY A 471 -5.62 -13.79 -18.88
CA GLY A 471 -4.89 -15.00 -18.50
C GLY A 471 -4.35 -15.84 -19.66
N ASN A 472 -4.46 -15.37 -20.91
CA ASN A 472 -4.04 -16.08 -22.13
C ASN A 472 -4.56 -17.54 -22.21
N ARG A 473 -5.76 -17.82 -21.69
CA ARG A 473 -6.31 -19.19 -21.67
C ARG A 473 -7.22 -19.44 -22.86
N ALA A 474 -7.17 -20.67 -23.40
CA ALA A 474 -8.07 -21.04 -24.48
C ALA A 474 -9.53 -20.84 -24.02
N PRO A 475 -10.37 -20.21 -24.85
CA PRO A 475 -10.23 -20.01 -26.30
C PRO A 475 -9.47 -18.74 -26.73
N PHE A 476 -8.91 -17.97 -25.79
CA PHE A 476 -8.18 -16.72 -26.00
C PHE A 476 -6.64 -16.89 -25.85
N ASP A 477 -6.08 -18.06 -26.17
CA ASP A 477 -4.65 -18.39 -26.04
C ASP A 477 -3.81 -17.99 -27.27
N LEU A 478 -4.04 -16.79 -27.82
CA LEU A 478 -3.41 -16.33 -29.07
C LEU A 478 -1.87 -16.22 -29.07
N PRO A 479 -1.20 -15.89 -27.94
CA PRO A 479 0.25 -15.78 -27.91
C PRO A 479 0.94 -17.15 -27.88
N GLU A 480 0.36 -18.10 -27.16
CA GLU A 480 0.94 -19.43 -26.96
C GLU A 480 0.58 -20.40 -28.09
N ALA A 481 -0.52 -20.16 -28.82
CA ALA A 481 -1.13 -21.05 -29.78
C ALA A 481 -0.12 -21.91 -30.58
N GLU A 482 -0.02 -23.18 -30.18
CA GLU A 482 0.96 -24.14 -30.71
C GLU A 482 0.85 -24.33 -32.23
N SER A 483 -0.35 -24.13 -32.77
CA SER A 483 -0.67 -24.26 -34.19
C SER A 483 -0.30 -23.04 -35.03
N GLU A 484 0.05 -21.91 -34.39
CA GLU A 484 0.43 -20.65 -35.07
C GLU A 484 1.85 -20.22 -34.70
N LEU A 485 2.08 -19.88 -33.42
CA LEU A 485 3.32 -19.25 -32.92
C LEU A 485 4.08 -20.13 -31.92
N VAL A 486 3.70 -21.42 -31.82
CA VAL A 486 4.31 -22.47 -31.00
C VAL A 486 4.21 -22.24 -29.49
N ALA A 487 4.82 -21.18 -28.98
CA ALA A 487 4.81 -20.79 -27.57
C ALA A 487 5.00 -19.25 -27.39
N GLY A 488 4.96 -18.49 -28.48
CA GLY A 488 5.03 -17.03 -28.49
C GLY A 488 6.29 -16.49 -27.81
N TYR A 489 6.07 -15.67 -26.77
CA TYR A 489 7.12 -14.97 -26.02
C TYR A 489 8.02 -15.92 -25.20
N SER A 490 7.62 -17.17 -24.96
CA SER A 490 8.36 -18.12 -24.11
C SER A 490 9.25 -19.10 -24.90
N THR A 491 9.20 -19.06 -26.23
CA THR A 491 9.83 -20.06 -27.12
C THR A 491 11.34 -20.25 -26.90
N GLU A 492 12.08 -19.16 -26.68
CA GLU A 492 13.55 -19.19 -26.51
C GLU A 492 13.99 -19.50 -25.06
N TYR A 493 13.05 -19.57 -24.10
CA TYR A 493 13.38 -19.78 -22.69
C TYR A 493 13.49 -21.27 -22.35
N SER A 494 14.52 -21.63 -21.58
CA SER A 494 14.75 -22.99 -21.07
C SER A 494 14.83 -23.02 -19.54
N GLY A 495 14.79 -24.23 -18.99
CA GLY A 495 15.01 -24.54 -17.58
C GLY A 495 14.20 -23.67 -16.63
N MET A 496 14.91 -22.99 -15.72
CA MET A 496 14.32 -22.19 -14.65
C MET A 496 13.58 -20.94 -15.16
N ARG A 497 14.09 -20.27 -16.21
CA ARG A 497 13.45 -19.04 -16.72
C ARG A 497 12.09 -19.31 -17.35
N TYR A 498 11.98 -20.41 -18.09
CA TYR A 498 10.69 -20.87 -18.61
C TYR A 498 9.72 -21.21 -17.47
N LEU A 499 10.21 -21.85 -16.40
CA LEU A 499 9.39 -22.21 -15.24
C LEU A 499 8.75 -20.98 -14.57
N PHE A 500 9.45 -19.84 -14.51
CA PHE A 500 8.88 -18.61 -13.94
C PHE A 500 7.70 -18.06 -14.74
N PHE A 501 7.79 -18.02 -16.07
CA PHE A 501 6.64 -17.65 -16.92
C PHE A 501 5.47 -18.61 -16.71
N PHE A 502 5.76 -19.91 -16.69
CA PHE A 502 4.74 -20.94 -16.51
C PHE A 502 4.04 -20.82 -15.15
N PHE A 503 4.77 -20.69 -14.05
CA PHE A 503 4.18 -20.49 -12.72
C PHE A 503 3.40 -19.20 -12.61
N ALA A 504 3.90 -18.10 -13.18
CA ALA A 504 3.19 -16.84 -13.18
C ALA A 504 1.85 -16.95 -13.91
N GLU A 505 1.81 -17.57 -15.09
CA GLU A 505 0.57 -17.71 -15.85
C GLU A 505 -0.46 -18.61 -15.14
N TRP A 506 -0.02 -19.68 -14.48
CA TRP A 506 -0.90 -20.57 -13.72
C TRP A 506 -1.37 -19.98 -12.41
N ALA A 507 -0.51 -19.26 -11.70
CA ALA A 507 -0.89 -18.53 -10.52
C ALA A 507 -1.85 -17.38 -10.87
N ASN A 508 -1.68 -16.73 -12.02
CA ASN A 508 -2.59 -15.67 -12.48
C ASN A 508 -4.03 -16.19 -12.67
N VAL A 509 -4.21 -17.44 -13.12
CA VAL A 509 -5.55 -18.07 -13.19
C VAL A 509 -6.20 -18.14 -11.81
N PHE A 510 -5.43 -18.50 -10.78
CA PHE A 510 -5.93 -18.52 -9.42
C PHE A 510 -6.26 -17.11 -8.91
N VAL A 511 -5.38 -16.14 -9.17
CA VAL A 511 -5.57 -14.73 -8.80
C VAL A 511 -6.84 -14.16 -9.39
N MET A 512 -7.03 -14.32 -10.70
CA MET A 512 -8.24 -13.96 -11.41
C MET A 512 -9.50 -14.57 -10.78
N CYS A 513 -9.47 -15.88 -10.51
CA CYS A 513 -10.61 -16.58 -9.89
C CYS A 513 -10.86 -16.11 -8.46
N GLY A 514 -9.80 -15.82 -7.70
CA GLY A 514 -9.86 -15.28 -6.34
C GLY A 514 -10.46 -13.87 -6.31
N ILE A 515 -10.04 -13.00 -7.22
CA ILE A 515 -10.60 -11.63 -7.36
C ILE A 515 -12.06 -11.72 -7.81
N ALA A 516 -12.40 -12.57 -8.79
CA ALA A 516 -13.79 -12.81 -9.17
C ALA A 516 -14.63 -13.26 -7.97
N SER A 517 -14.11 -14.18 -7.16
CA SER A 517 -14.77 -14.64 -5.94
C SER A 517 -14.94 -13.54 -4.90
N ALA A 518 -13.91 -12.70 -4.70
CA ALA A 518 -13.91 -11.58 -3.76
C ALA A 518 -14.86 -10.45 -4.16
N LEU A 519 -14.91 -10.08 -5.45
CA LEU A 519 -15.72 -8.97 -5.96
C LEU A 519 -17.18 -9.36 -6.20
N PHE A 520 -17.43 -10.61 -6.59
CA PHE A 520 -18.74 -10.99 -7.12
C PHE A 520 -19.42 -12.08 -6.29
N LEU A 521 -18.68 -13.08 -5.78
CA LEU A 521 -19.25 -14.29 -5.13
C LEU A 521 -19.16 -14.29 -3.58
N GLY A 522 -18.92 -13.14 -2.96
CA GLY A 522 -19.03 -12.97 -1.51
C GLY A 522 -17.83 -13.52 -0.74
N GLY A 523 -16.68 -13.65 -1.39
CA GLY A 523 -15.40 -13.93 -0.74
C GLY A 523 -15.46 -15.10 0.27
N TRP A 524 -14.94 -14.83 1.48
CA TRP A 524 -14.88 -15.74 2.62
C TRP A 524 -16.15 -15.80 3.48
N GLN A 525 -17.23 -15.10 3.09
CA GLN A 525 -18.44 -15.03 3.91
C GLN A 525 -19.19 -16.36 3.97
N ILE A 526 -19.72 -16.66 5.15
CA ILE A 526 -20.48 -17.87 5.46
C ILE A 526 -21.99 -17.55 5.44
N PRO A 527 -22.82 -18.34 4.74
CA PRO A 527 -24.28 -18.20 4.82
C PRO A 527 -24.79 -18.41 6.26
N GLY A 528 -25.67 -17.51 6.74
CA GLY A 528 -26.30 -17.63 8.06
C GLY A 528 -25.43 -17.22 9.26
N VAL A 529 -24.20 -16.76 9.05
CA VAL A 529 -23.27 -16.33 10.11
C VAL A 529 -22.86 -14.88 9.85
N SER A 530 -23.00 -14.01 10.85
CA SER A 530 -22.55 -12.62 10.72
C SER A 530 -21.02 -12.54 10.79
N PRO A 531 -20.39 -11.52 10.17
CA PRO A 531 -18.95 -11.29 10.30
C PRO A 531 -18.48 -11.27 11.76
N ALA A 532 -19.23 -10.63 12.66
CA ALA A 532 -18.92 -10.57 14.09
C ALA A 532 -18.96 -11.95 14.80
N GLN A 533 -19.85 -12.86 14.37
CA GLN A 533 -19.88 -14.23 14.90
C GLN A 533 -18.72 -15.07 14.36
N GLN A 534 -18.32 -14.82 13.11
CA GLN A 534 -17.17 -15.46 12.49
C GLN A 534 -15.86 -15.04 13.14
N GLU A 535 -15.75 -13.78 13.61
CA GLU A 535 -14.61 -13.29 14.39
C GLU A 535 -14.43 -14.08 15.69
N ALA A 536 -15.52 -14.39 16.39
CA ALA A 536 -15.50 -14.99 17.72
C ALA A 536 -15.04 -16.45 17.75
N SER A 537 -15.00 -17.16 16.61
CA SER A 537 -14.67 -18.59 16.55
C SER A 537 -13.62 -18.89 15.49
N PHE A 538 -12.48 -19.43 15.93
CA PHE A 538 -11.43 -19.94 15.04
C PHE A 538 -11.94 -20.98 14.03
N GLY A 539 -12.90 -21.82 14.43
CA GLY A 539 -13.52 -22.80 13.54
C GLY A 539 -14.27 -22.15 12.38
N LEU A 540 -15.01 -21.07 12.65
CA LEU A 540 -15.72 -20.31 11.61
C LEU A 540 -14.75 -19.55 10.70
N GLN A 541 -13.62 -19.07 11.21
CA GLN A 541 -12.57 -18.47 10.38
C GLN A 541 -12.02 -19.47 9.36
N LEU A 542 -11.74 -20.71 9.78
CA LEU A 542 -11.29 -21.77 8.87
C LEU A 542 -12.34 -22.15 7.83
N VAL A 543 -13.62 -22.19 8.20
CA VAL A 543 -14.72 -22.41 7.25
C VAL A 543 -14.77 -21.29 6.22
N GLY A 544 -14.57 -20.04 6.62
CA GLY A 544 -14.51 -18.91 5.69
C GLY A 544 -13.38 -19.05 4.67
N VAL A 545 -12.18 -19.42 5.13
CA VAL A 545 -11.03 -19.69 4.25
C VAL A 545 -11.33 -20.84 3.29
N PHE A 546 -11.92 -21.92 3.79
CA PHE A 546 -12.32 -23.05 2.97
C PHE A 546 -13.34 -22.66 1.90
N LEU A 547 -14.35 -21.83 2.23
CA LEU A 547 -15.35 -21.37 1.26
C LEU A 547 -14.73 -20.46 0.20
N PHE A 548 -13.83 -19.55 0.58
CA PHE A 548 -13.12 -18.71 -0.38
C PHE A 548 -12.29 -19.55 -1.36
N LEU A 549 -11.53 -20.52 -0.84
CA LEU A 549 -10.75 -21.45 -1.66
C LEU A 549 -11.66 -22.32 -2.53
N LEU A 550 -12.78 -22.83 -2.00
CA LEU A 550 -13.72 -23.66 -2.74
C LEU A 550 -14.32 -22.90 -3.93
N LYS A 551 -14.77 -21.66 -3.72
CA LYS A 551 -15.31 -20.80 -4.80
C LYS A 551 -14.24 -20.48 -5.84
N SER A 552 -13.03 -20.13 -5.39
CA SER A 552 -11.90 -19.84 -6.29
C SER A 552 -11.52 -21.06 -7.13
N TRP A 553 -11.40 -22.24 -6.51
CA TRP A 553 -11.10 -23.50 -7.21
C TRP A 553 -12.25 -23.98 -8.10
N ALA A 554 -13.50 -23.70 -7.74
CA ALA A 554 -14.64 -23.96 -8.63
C ALA A 554 -14.56 -23.12 -9.90
N LEU A 555 -14.18 -21.84 -9.80
CA LEU A 555 -13.93 -21.00 -10.98
C LEU A 555 -12.70 -21.47 -11.78
N VAL A 556 -11.62 -21.89 -11.13
CA VAL A 556 -10.47 -22.51 -11.82
C VAL A 556 -10.90 -23.76 -12.60
N PHE A 557 -11.76 -24.60 -12.01
CA PHE A 557 -12.34 -25.74 -12.71
C PHE A 557 -13.18 -25.31 -13.93
N VAL A 558 -13.95 -24.22 -13.82
CA VAL A 558 -14.68 -23.65 -14.97
C VAL A 558 -13.73 -23.17 -16.06
N VAL A 559 -12.61 -22.51 -15.71
CA VAL A 559 -11.57 -22.11 -16.68
C VAL A 559 -11.02 -23.33 -17.42
N ILE A 560 -10.66 -24.39 -16.70
CA ILE A 560 -10.18 -25.65 -17.30
C ILE A 560 -11.25 -26.28 -18.19
N TRP A 561 -12.50 -26.28 -17.74
CA TRP A 561 -13.62 -26.84 -18.49
C TRP A 561 -13.83 -26.09 -19.81
N ILE A 562 -13.81 -24.75 -19.78
CA ILE A 562 -13.92 -23.90 -20.97
C ILE A 562 -12.80 -24.22 -21.96
N ARG A 563 -11.54 -24.32 -21.49
CA ARG A 563 -10.35 -24.62 -22.31
C ARG A 563 -10.53 -25.87 -23.16
N TRP A 564 -11.11 -26.92 -22.59
CA TRP A 564 -11.26 -28.23 -23.24
C TRP A 564 -12.64 -28.45 -23.91
N THR A 565 -13.51 -27.44 -23.90
CA THR A 565 -14.85 -27.51 -24.53
C THR A 565 -14.98 -26.57 -25.73
N LEU A 566 -14.43 -25.36 -25.63
CA LEU A 566 -14.58 -24.34 -26.68
C LEU A 566 -13.43 -24.39 -27.69
N PRO A 567 -13.71 -24.16 -28.98
CA PRO A 567 -12.66 -24.00 -29.98
C PRO A 567 -11.92 -22.67 -29.80
N ARG A 568 -10.68 -22.61 -30.27
CA ARG A 568 -9.88 -21.37 -30.29
C ARG A 568 -10.53 -20.32 -31.19
N VAL A 569 -10.49 -19.06 -30.75
CA VAL A 569 -10.98 -17.91 -31.51
C VAL A 569 -9.81 -17.21 -32.18
N ARG A 570 -10.00 -16.77 -33.44
CA ARG A 570 -8.98 -16.00 -34.17
C ARG A 570 -8.84 -14.58 -33.60
N ILE A 571 -7.63 -14.01 -33.66
CA ILE A 571 -7.34 -12.65 -33.17
C ILE A 571 -8.33 -11.58 -33.66
N ASP A 572 -8.69 -11.60 -34.95
CA ASP A 572 -9.63 -10.62 -35.51
C ASP A 572 -11.02 -10.71 -34.87
N GLN A 573 -11.52 -11.92 -34.63
CA GLN A 573 -12.83 -12.14 -34.01
C GLN A 573 -12.83 -11.73 -32.54
N MET A 574 -11.74 -12.03 -31.84
CA MET A 574 -11.54 -11.65 -30.45
C MET A 574 -11.47 -10.11 -30.31
N MET A 575 -10.65 -9.42 -31.11
CA MET A 575 -10.57 -7.97 -31.07
C MET A 575 -11.89 -7.30 -31.43
N ASN A 576 -12.64 -7.86 -32.40
CA ASN A 576 -14.00 -7.40 -32.70
C ASN A 576 -14.96 -7.61 -31.53
N LEU A 577 -14.89 -8.74 -30.82
CA LEU A 577 -15.69 -8.98 -29.60
C LEU A 577 -15.39 -7.94 -28.53
N CYS A 578 -14.11 -7.65 -28.28
CA CYS A 578 -13.71 -6.64 -27.30
C CYS A 578 -14.24 -5.25 -27.66
N TRP A 579 -13.87 -4.73 -28.83
CA TRP A 579 -14.11 -3.33 -29.18
C TRP A 579 -15.55 -3.03 -29.62
N LYS A 580 -16.24 -3.98 -30.28
CA LYS A 580 -17.62 -3.76 -30.74
C LYS A 580 -18.66 -4.13 -29.70
N TRP A 581 -18.36 -5.07 -28.80
CA TRP A 581 -19.34 -5.57 -27.84
C TRP A 581 -18.95 -5.28 -26.39
N PHE A 582 -17.79 -5.74 -25.92
CA PHE A 582 -17.47 -5.65 -24.49
C PHE A 582 -17.23 -4.22 -24.02
N VAL A 583 -16.51 -3.40 -24.79
CA VAL A 583 -16.26 -2.00 -24.43
C VAL A 583 -17.59 -1.23 -24.36
N PRO A 584 -18.44 -1.19 -25.41
CA PRO A 584 -19.74 -0.53 -25.32
C PRO A 584 -20.65 -1.09 -24.22
N LEU A 585 -20.69 -2.42 -24.05
CA LEU A 585 -21.51 -3.06 -23.02
C LEU A 585 -21.04 -2.71 -21.61
N SER A 586 -19.72 -2.61 -21.38
CA SER A 586 -19.17 -2.21 -20.09
C SER A 586 -19.54 -0.77 -19.73
N PHE A 587 -19.47 0.18 -20.68
CA PHE A 587 -19.89 1.56 -20.46
C PHE A 587 -21.41 1.69 -20.27
N ALA A 588 -22.20 0.94 -21.03
CA ALA A 588 -23.64 0.88 -20.81
C ALA A 588 -23.97 0.33 -19.42
N ALA A 589 -23.32 -0.75 -19.00
CA ALA A 589 -23.46 -1.31 -17.66
C ALA A 589 -23.03 -0.33 -16.57
N PHE A 590 -21.98 0.45 -16.78
CA PHE A 590 -21.55 1.52 -15.88
C PHE A 590 -22.64 2.59 -15.71
N LEU A 591 -23.18 3.12 -16.81
CA LEU A 591 -24.25 4.13 -16.76
C LEU A 591 -25.52 3.58 -16.10
N LEU A 592 -25.88 2.33 -16.41
CA LEU A 592 -27.03 1.67 -15.80
C LEU A 592 -26.83 1.40 -14.30
N THR A 593 -25.61 1.06 -13.88
CA THR A 593 -25.26 0.88 -12.47
C THR A 593 -25.34 2.22 -11.72
N ALA A 594 -24.83 3.31 -12.31
CA ALA A 594 -24.95 4.65 -11.74
C ALA A 594 -26.42 5.07 -11.62
N LEU A 595 -27.23 4.86 -12.67
CA LEU A 595 -28.66 5.15 -12.65
C LEU A 595 -29.38 4.34 -11.58
N TRP A 596 -29.05 3.05 -11.44
CA TRP A 596 -29.59 2.18 -10.40
C TRP A 596 -29.35 2.71 -8.99
N MET A 597 -28.14 3.21 -8.73
CA MET A 597 -27.78 3.80 -7.44
C MET A 597 -28.57 5.08 -7.15
N VAL A 598 -28.78 5.93 -8.16
CA VAL A 598 -29.55 7.18 -8.03
C VAL A 598 -31.03 6.91 -7.78
N ILE A 599 -31.63 5.90 -8.42
CA ILE A 599 -33.04 5.53 -8.25
C ILE A 599 -33.35 5.10 -6.80
N GLY A 600 -32.35 4.59 -6.06
CA GLY A 600 -32.49 4.35 -4.62
C GLY A 600 -33.58 3.31 -4.27
N VAL A 601 -33.44 2.10 -4.80
CA VAL A 601 -34.40 1.01 -4.57
C VAL A 601 -34.45 0.60 -3.08
N SER A 602 -35.65 0.40 -2.54
CA SER A 602 -35.81 -0.05 -1.14
C SER A 602 -35.15 -1.43 -0.92
N LYS A 603 -34.64 -1.67 0.29
CA LYS A 603 -33.92 -2.91 0.64
C LYS A 603 -34.74 -4.16 0.33
N THR A 604 -36.04 -4.13 0.57
CA THR A 604 -36.96 -5.26 0.30
C THR A 604 -37.10 -5.54 -1.19
N VAL A 605 -37.27 -4.50 -2.02
CA VAL A 605 -37.38 -4.67 -3.48
C VAL A 605 -36.06 -5.18 -4.04
N GLN A 606 -34.93 -4.66 -3.55
CA GLN A 606 -33.61 -5.15 -3.93
C GLN A 606 -33.42 -6.63 -3.57
N LEU A 607 -33.84 -7.05 -2.38
CA LEU A 607 -33.79 -8.47 -1.99
C LEU A 607 -34.64 -9.34 -2.93
N VAL A 608 -35.86 -8.90 -3.26
CA VAL A 608 -36.74 -9.62 -4.20
C VAL A 608 -36.07 -9.77 -5.56
N ILE A 609 -35.52 -8.69 -6.12
CA ILE A 609 -34.78 -8.75 -7.39
C ILE A 609 -33.61 -9.72 -7.29
N SER A 610 -32.90 -9.73 -6.16
CA SER A 610 -31.74 -10.58 -5.97
C SER A 610 -32.12 -12.07 -5.91
N VAL A 611 -33.19 -12.38 -5.18
CA VAL A 611 -33.76 -13.73 -5.09
C VAL A 611 -34.29 -14.19 -6.45
N VAL A 612 -34.98 -13.32 -7.20
CA VAL A 612 -35.46 -13.62 -8.55
C VAL A 612 -34.29 -13.90 -9.50
N THR A 613 -33.25 -13.07 -9.47
CA THR A 613 -32.05 -13.25 -10.30
C THR A 613 -31.35 -14.57 -9.97
N PHE A 614 -31.22 -14.89 -8.67
CA PHE A 614 -30.70 -16.18 -8.23
C PHE A 614 -31.58 -17.36 -8.66
N ALA A 615 -32.91 -17.24 -8.57
CA ALA A 615 -33.85 -18.28 -9.00
C ALA A 615 -33.78 -18.52 -10.51
N VAL A 616 -33.64 -17.47 -11.32
CA VAL A 616 -33.42 -17.58 -12.77
C VAL A 616 -32.11 -18.31 -13.06
N TRP A 617 -31.02 -17.94 -12.39
CA TRP A 617 -29.74 -18.65 -12.53
C TRP A 617 -29.86 -20.13 -12.13
N ALA A 618 -30.50 -20.43 -11.00
CA ALA A 618 -30.70 -21.78 -10.51
C ALA A 618 -31.55 -22.61 -11.50
N TYR A 619 -32.59 -22.02 -12.07
CA TYR A 619 -33.39 -22.65 -13.13
C TYR A 619 -32.55 -22.99 -14.36
N LEU A 620 -31.76 -22.04 -14.87
CA LEU A 620 -30.88 -22.25 -16.01
C LEU A 620 -29.83 -23.33 -15.74
N PHE A 621 -29.25 -23.34 -14.54
CA PHE A 621 -28.27 -24.33 -14.11
C PHE A 621 -28.88 -25.74 -13.98
N ILE A 622 -30.06 -25.86 -13.36
CA ILE A 622 -30.80 -27.13 -13.27
C ILE A 622 -31.18 -27.63 -14.66
N HIS A 623 -31.66 -26.74 -15.54
CA HIS A 623 -31.99 -27.09 -16.92
C HIS A 623 -30.75 -27.58 -17.68
N PHE A 624 -29.61 -26.92 -17.52
CA PHE A 624 -28.34 -27.36 -18.08
C PHE A 624 -27.94 -28.76 -17.58
N ILE A 625 -27.98 -29.00 -16.26
CA ILE A 625 -27.68 -30.32 -15.68
C ILE A 625 -28.62 -31.39 -16.22
N ARG A 626 -29.93 -31.12 -16.28
CA ARG A 626 -30.93 -32.06 -16.83
C ARG A 626 -30.63 -32.40 -18.28
N ARG A 627 -30.24 -31.41 -19.09
CA ARG A 627 -29.86 -31.60 -20.48
C ARG A 627 -28.58 -32.43 -20.61
N VAL A 628 -27.57 -32.19 -19.77
CA VAL A 628 -26.34 -33.00 -19.73
C VAL A 628 -26.67 -34.44 -19.34
N GLN A 629 -27.49 -34.66 -18.31
CA GLN A 629 -27.90 -36.00 -17.89
C GLN A 629 -28.69 -36.73 -18.98
N HIS A 630 -29.58 -36.03 -19.69
CA HIS A 630 -30.31 -36.58 -20.81
C HIS A 630 -29.35 -37.03 -21.93
N ASN A 631 -28.45 -36.15 -22.37
CA ASN A 631 -27.44 -36.46 -23.38
C ASN A 631 -26.54 -37.64 -22.95
N LEU A 632 -26.12 -37.71 -21.68
CA LEU A 632 -25.32 -38.81 -21.15
C LEU A 632 -26.05 -40.15 -21.17
N ARG A 633 -27.35 -40.16 -20.84
CA ARG A 633 -28.20 -41.37 -20.90
C ARG A 633 -28.40 -41.84 -22.33
N GLU A 634 -28.59 -40.91 -23.27
CA GLU A 634 -28.80 -41.23 -24.68
C GLU A 634 -27.52 -41.69 -25.38
N ALA A 635 -26.36 -41.17 -24.99
CA ALA A 635 -25.08 -41.50 -25.62
C ALA A 635 -24.64 -42.98 -25.46
N LYS A 636 -25.30 -43.77 -24.58
CA LYS A 636 -24.95 -45.19 -24.29
C LYS A 636 -23.45 -45.43 -24.04
N VAL A 637 -22.73 -44.42 -23.55
CA VAL A 637 -21.31 -44.52 -23.25
C VAL A 637 -21.17 -45.35 -21.97
N ALA A 638 -20.31 -46.37 -21.98
CA ALA A 638 -19.93 -47.10 -20.77
C ALA A 638 -19.21 -46.14 -19.81
N LEU A 639 -19.97 -45.54 -18.90
CA LEU A 639 -19.43 -44.66 -17.86
C LEU A 639 -18.67 -45.51 -16.83
N HIS A 640 -17.35 -45.54 -16.95
CA HIS A 640 -16.49 -46.04 -15.89
C HIS A 640 -16.35 -44.98 -14.79
N LEU A 641 -17.34 -44.94 -13.90
CA LEU A 641 -17.31 -44.18 -12.64
C LEU A 641 -16.50 -44.95 -11.58
N ASN A 642 -15.21 -45.19 -11.83
CA ASN A 642 -14.32 -45.65 -10.78
C ASN A 642 -13.44 -44.48 -10.33
N PRO A 643 -13.63 -43.93 -9.10
CA PRO A 643 -12.84 -42.81 -8.60
C PRO A 643 -11.35 -43.16 -8.40
N PHE A 644 -10.98 -44.45 -8.49
CA PHE A 644 -9.62 -44.96 -8.31
C PHE A 644 -8.93 -45.44 -9.61
N LEU A 645 -9.57 -45.32 -10.79
CA LEU A 645 -8.93 -45.60 -12.09
C LEU A 645 -8.57 -44.31 -12.85
#